data_AF-A0ABD0BIW3-F1
#
_entry.id   AF-A0ABD0BIW3-F1
#
_cell.length_a   1.000
_cell.length_b   1.000
_cell.length_c   1.000
_cell.angle_alpha   90.00
_cell.angle_beta   90.00
_cell.angle_gamma   90.00
#
_symmetry.space_group_name_H-M   'P 1'
#
loop_
_entity.id
_entity.type
_entity.pdbx_description
1 polymer ?
#
loop_
_entity_poly.entity_id
_entity_poly.type
_entity_poly.pdbx_seq_one_letter_code
_entity_poly.pdbx_strand_id
1 'polypeptide(L)'
;MHHSTQKNATHHPTSFSKILVANRGEIAVRAFRAAFETGASTVAVYPMEDRNSFHRSFASEAVLIGEGGSAVKAYLDIDEVIRAAKQTGADAVYPGYGFLSENAQLARECAANGLTFIGPPPSVLDLTGDKSAAVAAAREAGLPTLTETEPTDDPKELAILSQDQIYPLFVKAVAGGGGRGMRFVEKPEDLEKLAAEASREAAAAFGDGRVYAERAVINPQHIEVQILGDAEGNIVHLYERDCSLQRRHQKVVEIAPAQHLDPDLRDKICADAVAFARHIGYMGAGTVEFLVDEDGNHVFIEMNPRIQVEHTVTEEVTQVDLVKSQIMIAAGATLEQLGLRQEDIHTEGAALQCRITTEDPNNGFRPDTGTITAYRSPGGAGVRLDGAAMLGGEISPNFDSMLVKMTCRGADFETAVARAQRALAEFVVSGVATNIGFLRALLREEDFQSKRIATGFIADHPWLLQAPPADDEQGRILDYLADVTVNKPHGVRPAVVNPVEKLPAESKEELPRGSRDRLLQLGPVEFARALRKQDALAVTDTTFRDAHQSLLATRVRSNTLIDAARHVARLTPELLSVEAWGGATYDVAMRFLHEDPWERLDHLREAMPNINIQMLLRGRNTVGYTPYPDSVCAAFVNEAARSGVDIFRIFDALNDVSQMRPAIDAVLNTGTTIAEVAMAYSGDLTDPNEKLYTLDYYLKLAEQIVDSGAHILAVKDMAGLMKPAAATKLVSELRKNFDLPVHVHTHDTAGGQLATYWAAAAAGADAVDGASAPLSGTTSQPSLSAIVAAFDNTYRSTGLSLDAVGSLEPYWEAVRKLYVPFESGTPGPTGRVYLHEIPGGQLSNLRAQAIALGLADRFELIEDNYAAVNEMLGRPTKVTPSSKVVGDLALYLVGAGVDPKDFAADPQKYDIPDSVIAFLRGELGTPPGGWPEELRNKALAGRKESKDTLAELPAEDAAALADQATVRGTLDRLLFPKPAQEFSEHRRQFGDTTKLGDAEFLYGLVEGKETVIHTAGSNVPMIVRLDAVGEPDEKGMRNVVCNVNGQIRPILVRDRNVESITASAEKADASNVGHVAAPFSGVVTVTVEPGTKVAAGDPVAVIEAMKMEATISATTDGIVERIVMTQPTKVEGGDLLLVIA
;
A
#
# COMPACT_ATOMS: atom_id res chain seq x y z
N MET A 1 -80.42 19.46 30.42
CA MET A 1 -79.36 18.62 30.97
C MET A 1 -78.10 18.91 30.19
N HIS A 2 -77.11 19.50 30.88
CA HIS A 2 -75.84 19.94 30.32
C HIS A 2 -74.90 18.75 30.10
N HIS A 3 -74.32 18.62 28.91
CA HIS A 3 -73.01 17.99 28.73
C HIS A 3 -72.14 18.96 27.94
N SER A 4 -71.16 19.49 28.67
CA SER A 4 -70.19 20.51 28.28
C SER A 4 -69.12 19.86 27.40
N THR A 5 -68.97 20.35 26.17
CA THR A 5 -67.80 20.13 25.33
C THR A 5 -66.64 20.99 25.85
N GLN A 6 -65.77 20.42 26.69
CA GLN A 6 -64.44 20.98 26.91
C GLN A 6 -63.57 20.67 25.70
N LYS A 7 -63.32 21.70 24.88
CA LYS A 7 -62.18 21.73 23.96
C LYS A 7 -60.92 21.84 24.81
N ASN A 8 -60.18 20.75 25.01
CA ASN A 8 -58.79 20.83 25.43
C ASN A 8 -57.99 21.36 24.23
N ALA A 9 -57.74 22.67 24.22
CA ALA A 9 -56.71 23.25 23.38
C ALA A 9 -55.36 22.77 23.93
N THR A 10 -54.71 21.85 23.23
CA THR A 10 -53.29 21.54 23.45
C THR A 10 -52.49 22.77 23.06
N HIS A 11 -52.12 23.58 24.05
CA HIS A 11 -51.13 24.65 23.91
C HIS A 11 -49.81 23.98 23.52
N HIS A 12 -49.44 24.01 22.24
CA HIS A 12 -48.04 23.81 21.87
C HIS A 12 -47.26 25.00 22.46
N PRO A 13 -46.19 24.78 23.24
CA PRO A 13 -45.39 25.88 23.73
C PRO A 13 -44.85 26.66 22.53
N THR A 14 -44.86 27.99 22.62
CA THR A 14 -44.37 28.89 21.57
C THR A 14 -42.87 28.65 21.36
N SER A 15 -42.46 28.21 20.16
CA SER A 15 -41.06 28.18 19.73
C SER A 15 -40.68 29.49 19.04
N PHE A 16 -39.39 29.68 18.75
CA PHE A 16 -38.89 30.80 17.95
C PHE A 16 -39.38 30.72 16.49
N SER A 17 -39.47 31.86 15.81
CA SER A 17 -39.83 31.89 14.39
C SER A 17 -38.60 31.66 13.49
N LYS A 18 -37.42 32.12 13.92
CA LYS A 18 -36.15 31.92 13.22
C LYS A 18 -34.97 31.76 14.16
N ILE A 19 -34.13 30.74 13.93
CA ILE A 19 -32.94 30.44 14.73
C ILE A 19 -31.70 30.46 13.82
N LEU A 20 -30.69 31.23 14.22
CA LEU A 20 -29.35 31.16 13.63
C LEU A 20 -28.49 30.15 14.39
N VAL A 21 -27.84 29.24 13.69
CA VAL A 21 -26.89 28.31 14.31
C VAL A 21 -25.48 28.82 14.10
N ALA A 22 -24.83 29.26 15.18
CA ALA A 22 -23.47 29.80 15.18
C ALA A 22 -22.42 28.67 15.26
N ASN A 23 -22.54 27.71 14.34
CA ASN A 23 -21.70 26.52 14.27
C ASN A 23 -21.72 25.91 12.86
N ARG A 24 -21.03 24.78 12.68
CA ARG A 24 -20.90 24.06 11.41
C ARG A 24 -21.16 22.56 11.56
N GLY A 25 -21.08 21.84 10.44
CA GLY A 25 -21.00 20.39 10.43
C GLY A 25 -22.23 19.70 11.02
N GLU A 26 -22.00 18.60 11.74
CA GLU A 26 -23.09 17.73 12.22
C GLU A 26 -24.02 18.44 13.21
N ILE A 27 -23.46 19.21 14.15
CA ILE A 27 -24.25 19.85 15.20
C ILE A 27 -25.14 20.96 14.65
N ALA A 28 -24.69 21.66 13.60
CA ALA A 28 -25.53 22.61 12.89
C ALA A 28 -26.74 21.91 12.26
N VAL A 29 -26.53 20.77 11.59
CA VAL A 29 -27.64 19.99 11.02
C VAL A 29 -28.55 19.40 12.09
N ARG A 30 -27.99 18.92 13.20
CA ARG A 30 -28.76 18.44 14.35
C ARG A 30 -29.67 19.52 14.92
N ALA A 31 -29.18 20.75 15.03
CA ALA A 31 -29.96 21.91 15.44
C ALA A 31 -31.02 22.30 14.41
N PHE A 32 -30.70 22.26 13.11
CA PHE A 32 -31.68 22.52 12.05
C PHE A 32 -32.82 21.50 12.05
N ARG A 33 -32.54 20.22 12.30
CA ARG A 33 -33.55 19.17 12.45
C ARG A 33 -34.49 19.47 13.62
N ALA A 34 -33.95 19.77 14.80
CA ALA A 34 -34.74 20.13 15.97
C ALA A 34 -35.57 21.41 15.75
N ALA A 35 -34.97 22.45 15.17
CA ALA A 35 -35.66 23.70 14.83
C ALA A 35 -36.82 23.49 13.84
N PHE A 36 -36.62 22.64 12.82
CA PHE A 36 -37.68 22.27 11.88
C PHE A 36 -38.86 21.60 12.60
N GLU A 37 -38.58 20.67 13.52
CA GLU A 37 -39.61 19.97 14.31
C GLU A 37 -40.36 20.88 15.30
N THR A 38 -39.76 22.00 15.71
CA THR A 38 -40.44 23.02 16.53
C THR A 38 -41.09 24.12 15.69
N GLY A 39 -40.96 24.08 14.36
CA GLY A 39 -41.57 25.01 13.42
C GLY A 39 -40.76 26.29 13.15
N ALA A 40 -39.51 26.35 13.61
CA ALA A 40 -38.62 27.49 13.37
C ALA A 40 -37.94 27.40 11.99
N SER A 41 -37.82 28.54 11.31
CA SER A 41 -36.92 28.71 10.17
C SER A 41 -35.46 28.80 10.63
N THR A 42 -34.51 28.49 9.75
CA THR A 42 -33.11 28.27 10.15
C THR A 42 -32.11 29.05 9.32
N VAL A 43 -31.06 29.54 9.97
CA VAL A 43 -29.95 30.27 9.33
C VAL A 43 -28.63 29.58 9.62
N ALA A 44 -27.90 29.21 8.56
CA ALA A 44 -26.50 28.78 8.65
C ALA A 44 -25.54 29.96 8.48
N VAL A 45 -24.40 29.90 9.15
CA VAL A 45 -23.25 30.78 8.88
C VAL A 45 -22.09 29.94 8.35
N TYR A 46 -21.31 30.47 7.41
CA TYR A 46 -20.17 29.75 6.85
C TYR A 46 -19.09 30.72 6.34
N PRO A 47 -17.79 30.40 6.46
CA PRO A 47 -16.72 31.10 5.76
C PRO A 47 -16.52 30.56 4.34
N MET A 48 -15.73 31.27 3.52
CA MET A 48 -15.48 30.90 2.12
C MET A 48 -14.91 29.48 1.97
N GLU A 49 -14.08 29.05 2.92
CA GLU A 49 -13.45 27.73 2.95
C GLU A 49 -14.45 26.60 3.23
N ASP A 50 -15.56 26.88 3.90
CA ASP A 50 -16.61 25.90 4.25
C ASP A 50 -17.85 26.02 3.33
N ARG A 51 -17.73 26.72 2.19
CA ARG A 51 -18.83 27.00 1.24
C ARG A 51 -19.53 25.74 0.69
N ASN A 52 -18.81 24.62 0.66
CA ASN A 52 -19.28 23.31 0.20
C ASN A 52 -19.67 22.38 1.35
N SER A 53 -19.62 22.86 2.60
CA SER A 53 -20.02 22.09 3.77
C SER A 53 -21.50 21.74 3.71
N PHE A 54 -21.81 20.48 4.01
CA PHE A 54 -23.17 19.95 3.87
C PHE A 54 -24.20 20.75 4.67
N HIS A 55 -23.85 21.21 5.88
CA HIS A 55 -24.77 21.87 6.80
C HIS A 55 -25.42 23.12 6.21
N ARG A 56 -24.70 23.84 5.33
CA ARG A 56 -25.19 25.04 4.65
C ARG A 56 -26.50 24.78 3.90
N SER A 57 -26.62 23.61 3.27
CA SER A 57 -27.79 23.22 2.47
C SER A 57 -28.99 22.75 3.30
N PHE A 58 -28.81 22.50 4.60
CA PHE A 58 -29.90 22.07 5.51
C PHE A 58 -30.63 23.26 6.15
N ALA A 59 -30.05 24.46 6.10
CA ALA A 59 -30.70 25.66 6.61
C ALA A 59 -31.67 26.28 5.58
N SER A 60 -32.63 27.06 6.05
CA SER A 60 -33.56 27.80 5.19
C SER A 60 -32.85 28.95 4.45
N GLU A 61 -31.86 29.57 5.11
CA GLU A 61 -31.02 30.64 4.60
C GLU A 61 -29.57 30.43 5.06
N ALA A 62 -28.60 31.00 4.34
CA ALA A 62 -27.18 30.89 4.72
C ALA A 62 -26.42 32.20 4.46
N VAL A 63 -25.58 32.61 5.43
CA VAL A 63 -24.83 33.87 5.40
C VAL A 63 -23.32 33.60 5.40
N LEU A 64 -22.60 34.22 4.47
CA LEU A 64 -21.14 34.22 4.46
C LEU A 64 -20.61 35.08 5.61
N ILE A 65 -19.63 34.59 6.36
CA ILE A 65 -18.95 35.28 7.46
C ILE A 65 -17.43 35.33 7.25
N GLY A 66 -16.79 36.41 7.70
CA GLY A 66 -15.33 36.62 7.62
C GLY A 66 -14.80 37.03 6.23
N GLU A 67 -13.52 37.43 6.17
CA GLU A 67 -12.88 38.03 4.97
C GLU A 67 -12.10 37.03 4.08
N GLY A 68 -12.15 35.73 4.38
CA GLY A 68 -11.38 34.67 3.69
C GLY A 68 -9.92 34.55 4.18
N GLY A 69 -9.35 33.35 4.11
CA GLY A 69 -7.98 33.04 4.56
C GLY A 69 -7.83 32.70 6.04
N SER A 70 -8.91 32.76 6.84
CA SER A 70 -8.90 32.44 8.28
C SER A 70 -10.18 31.72 8.70
N ALA A 71 -10.31 30.46 8.24
CA ALA A 71 -11.56 29.69 8.29
C ALA A 71 -12.16 29.52 9.70
N VAL A 72 -11.32 29.23 10.70
CA VAL A 72 -11.77 28.98 12.08
C VAL A 72 -12.07 30.28 12.79
N LYS A 73 -11.26 31.32 12.56
CA LYS A 73 -11.46 32.65 13.14
C LYS A 73 -12.81 33.25 12.76
N ALA A 74 -13.27 33.01 11.53
CA ALA A 74 -14.58 33.48 11.08
C ALA A 74 -15.72 32.97 11.98
N TYR A 75 -15.73 31.69 12.36
CA TYR A 75 -16.73 31.13 13.29
C TYR A 75 -16.57 31.62 14.74
N LEU A 76 -15.42 32.21 15.09
CA LEU A 76 -15.16 32.80 16.40
C LEU A 76 -15.44 34.31 16.44
N ASP A 77 -15.85 34.91 15.31
CA ASP A 77 -16.13 36.33 15.22
C ASP A 77 -17.57 36.64 15.67
N ILE A 78 -17.69 37.17 16.87
CA ILE A 78 -18.98 37.51 17.49
C ILE A 78 -19.70 38.58 16.68
N ASP A 79 -18.99 39.59 16.18
CA ASP A 79 -19.61 40.70 15.43
C ASP A 79 -20.23 40.19 14.13
N GLU A 80 -19.55 39.25 13.45
CA GLU A 80 -20.08 38.61 12.25
C GLU A 80 -21.30 37.72 12.52
N VAL A 81 -21.31 36.97 13.63
CA VAL A 81 -22.48 36.17 14.06
C VAL A 81 -23.68 37.08 14.34
N ILE A 82 -23.48 38.17 15.08
CA ILE A 82 -24.54 39.13 15.40
C ILE A 82 -25.02 39.85 14.14
N ARG A 83 -24.10 40.24 13.23
CA ARG A 83 -24.43 40.82 11.93
C ARG A 83 -25.31 39.87 11.12
N ALA A 84 -24.95 38.59 11.03
CA ALA A 84 -25.71 37.57 10.30
C ALA A 84 -27.10 37.36 10.91
N ALA A 85 -27.21 37.32 12.25
CA ALA A 85 -28.49 37.18 12.96
C ALA A 85 -29.42 38.37 12.66
N LYS A 86 -28.90 39.60 12.73
CA LYS A 86 -29.67 40.82 12.45
C LYS A 86 -30.06 40.96 10.98
N GLN A 87 -29.16 40.59 10.07
CA GLN A 87 -29.42 40.62 8.63
C GLN A 87 -30.59 39.70 8.25
N THR A 88 -30.69 38.54 8.89
CA THR A 88 -31.68 37.51 8.57
C THR A 88 -32.95 37.59 9.41
N GLY A 89 -32.95 38.44 10.46
CA GLY A 89 -34.05 38.57 11.40
C GLY A 89 -34.24 37.32 12.25
N ALA A 90 -33.15 36.70 12.70
CA ALA A 90 -33.22 35.61 13.67
C ALA A 90 -33.72 36.11 15.03
N ASP A 91 -34.50 35.30 15.74
CA ASP A 91 -34.95 35.59 17.11
C ASP A 91 -33.95 35.07 18.15
N ALA A 92 -33.21 34.03 17.79
CA ALA A 92 -32.31 33.33 18.69
C ALA A 92 -31.05 32.82 17.99
N VAL A 93 -29.98 32.67 18.76
CA VAL A 93 -28.70 32.08 18.35
C VAL A 93 -28.48 30.79 19.12
N TYR A 94 -28.37 29.67 18.39
CA TYR A 94 -27.96 28.38 18.93
C TYR A 94 -26.46 28.17 18.67
N PRO A 95 -25.62 28.07 19.70
CA PRO A 95 -24.18 27.99 19.48
C PRO A 95 -23.67 26.55 19.28
N GLY A 96 -24.48 25.52 19.55
CA GLY A 96 -24.03 24.13 19.50
C GLY A 96 -22.94 23.84 20.55
N TYR A 97 -21.84 23.22 20.11
CA TYR A 97 -20.67 22.93 20.94
C TYR A 97 -19.37 23.40 20.29
N GLY A 98 -18.34 23.66 21.09
CA GLY A 98 -17.12 24.28 20.61
C GLY A 98 -17.36 25.70 20.05
N PHE A 99 -16.35 26.27 19.41
CA PHE A 99 -16.40 27.67 18.93
C PHE A 99 -16.83 28.64 20.06
N LEU A 100 -17.97 29.30 19.91
CA LEU A 100 -18.47 30.32 20.83
C LEU A 100 -19.50 29.79 21.85
N SER A 101 -19.69 28.47 21.95
CA SER A 101 -20.71 27.86 22.81
C SER A 101 -20.55 28.11 24.31
N GLU A 102 -19.33 28.34 24.76
CA GLU A 102 -19.00 28.63 26.17
C GLU A 102 -18.61 30.11 26.36
N ASN A 103 -18.77 30.93 25.32
CA ASN A 103 -18.32 32.31 25.33
C ASN A 103 -19.41 33.23 25.91
N ALA A 104 -19.18 33.72 27.14
CA ALA A 104 -20.12 34.62 27.81
C ALA A 104 -20.35 35.94 27.06
N GLN A 105 -19.37 36.43 26.28
CA GLN A 105 -19.50 37.65 25.50
C GLN A 105 -20.53 37.48 24.38
N LEU A 106 -20.59 36.34 23.69
CA LEU A 106 -21.62 36.08 22.68
C LEU A 106 -23.02 36.14 23.30
N ALA A 107 -23.22 35.55 24.47
CA ALA A 107 -24.51 35.58 25.17
C ALA A 107 -24.91 37.02 25.58
N ARG A 108 -23.94 37.84 26.03
CA ARG A 108 -24.16 39.27 26.32
C ARG A 108 -24.52 40.07 25.06
N GLU A 109 -23.82 39.84 23.96
CA GLU A 109 -24.08 40.52 22.68
C GLU A 109 -25.43 40.12 22.07
N CYS A 110 -25.83 38.85 22.21
CA CYS A 110 -27.18 38.42 21.84
C CYS A 110 -28.23 39.24 22.61
N ALA A 111 -28.12 39.29 23.94
CA ALA A 111 -29.05 40.05 24.78
C ALA A 111 -29.05 41.56 24.44
N ALA A 112 -27.88 42.16 24.22
CA ALA A 112 -27.74 43.57 23.83
C ALA A 112 -28.39 43.90 22.48
N ASN A 113 -28.53 42.90 21.60
CA ASN A 113 -29.11 43.05 20.27
C ASN A 113 -30.55 42.48 20.14
N GLY A 114 -31.18 42.11 21.26
CA GLY A 114 -32.56 41.58 21.28
C GLY A 114 -32.69 40.16 20.74
N LEU A 115 -31.60 39.38 20.77
CA LEU A 115 -31.54 37.98 20.38
C LEU A 115 -31.49 37.09 21.63
N THR A 116 -32.19 35.96 21.62
CA THR A 116 -32.05 34.96 22.69
C THR A 116 -30.84 34.06 22.43
N PHE A 117 -29.92 33.97 23.40
CA PHE A 117 -28.88 32.94 23.39
C PHE A 117 -29.47 31.62 23.89
N ILE A 118 -29.43 30.56 23.08
CA ILE A 118 -29.96 29.25 23.47
C ILE A 118 -28.87 28.49 24.25
N GLY A 119 -28.79 28.80 25.54
CA GLY A 119 -27.82 28.24 26.48
C GLY A 119 -27.98 28.87 27.86
N PRO A 120 -27.05 28.61 28.79
CA PRO A 120 -27.09 29.20 30.13
C PRO A 120 -26.82 30.72 30.09
N PRO A 121 -27.18 31.45 31.16
CA PRO A 121 -26.94 32.89 31.24
C PRO A 121 -25.44 33.22 31.28
N PRO A 122 -25.02 34.44 30.87
CA PRO A 122 -23.61 34.84 30.84
C PRO A 122 -22.87 34.67 32.17
N SER A 123 -23.55 34.91 33.30
CA SER A 123 -22.96 34.74 34.64
C SER A 123 -22.57 33.30 34.95
N VAL A 124 -23.35 32.33 34.45
CA VAL A 124 -23.03 30.91 34.59
C VAL A 124 -21.87 30.56 33.67
N LEU A 125 -21.87 31.06 32.42
CA LEU A 125 -20.76 30.86 31.48
C LEU A 125 -19.42 31.38 32.04
N ASP A 126 -19.41 32.59 32.61
CA ASP A 126 -18.22 33.15 33.27
C ASP A 126 -17.75 32.28 34.45
N LEU A 127 -18.68 31.81 35.28
CA LEU A 127 -18.37 30.97 36.46
C LEU A 127 -17.81 29.61 36.06
N THR A 128 -18.42 28.95 35.07
CA THR A 128 -17.98 27.60 34.64
C THR A 128 -16.77 27.65 33.72
N GLY A 129 -16.52 28.78 33.05
CA GLY A 129 -15.33 28.99 32.21
C GLY A 129 -14.04 29.18 33.04
N ASP A 130 -14.16 29.56 34.31
CA ASP A 130 -13.07 29.59 35.28
C ASP A 130 -13.07 28.31 36.11
N LYS A 131 -12.07 27.43 35.88
CA LYS A 131 -11.96 26.14 36.56
C LYS A 131 -11.87 26.28 38.08
N SER A 132 -11.14 27.27 38.59
CA SER A 132 -10.99 27.48 40.03
C SER A 132 -12.30 27.96 40.64
N ALA A 133 -13.04 28.83 39.96
CA ALA A 133 -14.36 29.28 40.39
C ALA A 133 -15.39 28.14 40.38
N ALA A 134 -15.39 27.30 39.34
CA ALA A 134 -16.26 26.13 39.23
C ALA A 134 -16.00 25.11 40.35
N VAL A 135 -14.74 24.81 40.66
CA VAL A 135 -14.36 23.92 41.77
C VAL A 135 -14.77 24.49 43.13
N ALA A 136 -14.60 25.80 43.34
CA ALA A 136 -15.05 26.45 44.56
C ALA A 136 -16.59 26.35 44.72
N ALA A 137 -17.35 26.62 43.64
CA ALA A 137 -18.80 26.48 43.63
C ALA A 137 -19.25 25.02 43.84
N ALA A 138 -18.53 24.04 43.30
CA ALA A 138 -18.81 22.61 43.52
C ALA A 138 -18.61 22.25 45.00
N ARG A 139 -17.55 22.73 45.63
CA ARG A 139 -17.27 22.54 47.06
C ARG A 139 -18.34 23.19 47.94
N GLU A 140 -18.80 24.39 47.59
CA GLU A 140 -19.90 25.07 48.29
C GLU A 140 -21.24 24.32 48.15
N ALA A 141 -21.49 23.72 46.99
CA ALA A 141 -22.64 22.86 46.74
C ALA A 141 -22.54 21.48 47.41
N GLY A 142 -21.42 21.18 48.08
CA GLY A 142 -21.21 19.93 48.84
C GLY A 142 -20.63 18.76 48.03
N LEU A 143 -20.17 19.00 46.80
CA LEU A 143 -19.61 17.95 45.96
C LEU A 143 -18.17 17.62 46.40
N PRO A 144 -17.74 16.35 46.26
CA PRO A 144 -16.34 16.01 46.42
C PRO A 144 -15.49 16.67 45.33
N THR A 145 -14.44 17.40 45.72
CA THR A 145 -13.46 18.02 44.81
C THR A 145 -12.06 17.50 45.12
N LEU A 146 -11.14 17.58 44.15
CA LEU A 146 -9.73 17.33 44.43
C LEU A 146 -9.19 18.36 45.43
N THR A 147 -8.36 17.87 46.36
CA THR A 147 -7.63 18.72 47.30
C THR A 147 -6.31 19.09 46.66
N GLU A 148 -6.09 20.38 46.45
CA GLU A 148 -4.88 20.95 45.87
C GLU A 148 -4.11 21.73 46.95
N THR A 149 -2.78 21.78 46.84
CA THR A 149 -1.96 22.68 47.65
C THR A 149 -1.89 24.08 47.05
N GLU A 150 -1.52 25.07 47.85
CA GLU A 150 -1.13 26.38 47.33
C GLU A 150 0.10 26.24 46.41
N PRO A 151 0.14 26.92 45.24
CA PRO A 151 1.28 26.83 44.35
C PRO A 151 2.54 27.48 44.92
N THR A 152 3.69 26.83 44.76
CA THR A 152 5.01 27.33 45.19
C THR A 152 6.10 26.96 44.18
N ASP A 153 7.16 27.74 44.11
CA ASP A 153 8.38 27.43 43.34
C ASP A 153 9.47 26.77 44.22
N ASP A 154 9.22 26.54 45.51
CA ASP A 154 10.10 25.78 46.41
C ASP A 154 9.58 24.33 46.59
N PRO A 155 10.29 23.32 46.04
CA PRO A 155 9.93 21.92 46.20
C PRO A 155 9.82 21.44 47.65
N LYS A 156 10.56 22.05 48.58
CA LYS A 156 10.48 21.72 50.01
C LYS A 156 9.22 22.26 50.65
N GLU A 157 8.82 23.47 50.28
CA GLU A 157 7.57 24.06 50.72
C GLU A 157 6.39 23.23 50.19
N LEU A 158 6.43 22.79 48.93
CA LEU A 158 5.40 21.90 48.37
C LEU A 158 5.30 20.58 49.14
N ALA A 159 6.44 20.00 49.53
CA ALA A 159 6.48 18.78 50.34
C ALA A 159 5.85 18.97 51.72
N ILE A 160 6.04 20.14 52.35
CA ILE A 160 5.40 20.49 53.63
C ILE A 160 3.89 20.67 53.44
N LEU A 161 3.47 21.42 52.41
CA LEU A 161 2.05 21.66 52.11
C LEU A 161 1.29 20.36 51.80
N SER A 162 1.99 19.33 51.34
CA SER A 162 1.42 18.03 50.96
C SER A 162 1.49 16.97 52.05
N GLN A 163 1.97 17.28 53.27
CA GLN A 163 2.17 16.28 54.33
C GLN A 163 0.89 15.54 54.75
N ASP A 164 -0.24 16.25 54.74
CA ASP A 164 -1.54 15.70 55.15
C ASP A 164 -2.37 15.18 53.96
N GLN A 165 -1.81 15.18 52.74
CA GLN A 165 -2.50 14.67 51.55
C GLN A 165 -2.37 13.14 51.43
N ILE A 166 -3.40 12.52 50.84
CA ILE A 166 -3.43 11.09 50.54
C ILE A 166 -2.74 10.86 49.19
N TYR A 167 -1.64 10.09 49.22
CA TYR A 167 -0.91 9.68 48.02
C TYR A 167 -1.66 8.55 47.28
N PRO A 168 -1.49 8.43 45.95
CA PRO A 168 -0.53 9.16 45.09
C PRO A 168 -0.98 10.59 44.72
N LEU A 169 -0.02 11.45 44.37
CA LEU A 169 -0.23 12.85 43.98
C LEU A 169 0.25 13.12 42.55
N PHE A 170 -0.34 14.12 41.88
CA PHE A 170 0.25 14.77 40.72
C PHE A 170 0.83 16.12 41.14
N VAL A 171 2.09 16.37 40.78
CA VAL A 171 2.65 17.71 40.77
C VAL A 171 2.42 18.32 39.40
N LYS A 172 1.82 19.51 39.33
CA LYS A 172 1.50 20.22 38.09
C LYS A 172 2.02 21.65 38.13
N ALA A 173 2.47 22.15 36.99
CA ALA A 173 2.89 23.54 36.84
C ALA A 173 1.68 24.48 36.69
N VAL A 174 1.75 25.66 37.32
CA VAL A 174 0.68 26.69 37.25
C VAL A 174 0.49 27.21 35.84
N ALA A 175 1.60 27.41 35.11
CA ALA A 175 1.60 27.87 33.72
C ALA A 175 1.70 26.72 32.70
N GLY A 176 1.57 25.46 33.14
CA GLY A 176 1.84 24.27 32.33
C GLY A 176 0.73 23.93 31.35
N GLY A 177 1.12 23.53 30.13
CA GLY A 177 0.22 23.00 29.10
C GLY A 177 0.85 21.82 28.34
N GLY A 178 0.01 20.89 27.86
CA GLY A 178 0.45 19.77 27.00
C GLY A 178 1.23 18.65 27.71
N GLY A 179 1.06 18.48 29.02
CA GLY A 179 1.72 17.41 29.80
C GLY A 179 3.17 17.72 30.20
N ARG A 180 3.69 18.90 29.86
CA ARG A 180 5.01 19.39 30.28
C ARG A 180 4.93 20.03 31.66
N GLY A 181 5.89 19.74 32.53
CA GLY A 181 5.89 20.21 33.92
C GLY A 181 4.90 19.49 34.84
N MET A 182 4.57 18.23 34.53
CA MET A 182 3.74 17.36 35.39
C MET A 182 4.54 16.12 35.86
N ARG A 183 4.38 15.71 37.12
CA ARG A 183 5.00 14.49 37.65
C ARG A 183 4.02 13.70 38.51
N PHE A 184 3.96 12.40 38.27
CA PHE A 184 3.24 11.46 39.13
C PHE A 184 4.12 11.10 40.33
N VAL A 185 3.59 11.22 41.54
CA VAL A 185 4.29 10.97 42.79
C VAL A 185 3.56 9.88 43.56
N GLU A 186 4.11 8.67 43.54
CA GLU A 186 3.48 7.51 44.18
C GLU A 186 3.57 7.58 45.72
N LYS A 187 4.70 8.10 46.24
CA LYS A 187 5.02 8.08 47.67
C LYS A 187 5.60 9.40 48.16
N PRO A 188 5.41 9.75 49.45
CA PRO A 188 5.88 11.02 50.01
C PRO A 188 7.36 11.30 49.82
N GLU A 189 8.21 10.27 49.82
CA GLU A 189 9.66 10.42 49.74
C GLU A 189 10.13 10.95 48.38
N ASP A 190 9.32 10.78 47.33
CA ASP A 190 9.65 11.20 45.97
C ASP A 190 9.17 12.62 45.63
N LEU A 191 8.33 13.23 46.47
CA LEU A 191 7.65 14.50 46.18
C LEU A 191 8.64 15.65 45.95
N GLU A 192 9.60 15.87 46.85
CA GLU A 192 10.55 16.98 46.73
C GLU A 192 11.39 16.87 45.45
N LYS A 193 11.85 15.66 45.13
CA LYS A 193 12.66 15.39 43.93
C LYS A 193 11.85 15.67 42.66
N LEU A 194 10.67 15.07 42.55
CA LEU A 194 9.83 15.16 41.36
C LEU A 194 9.25 16.57 41.19
N ALA A 195 8.92 17.27 42.28
CA ALA A 195 8.53 18.67 42.23
C ALA A 195 9.66 19.58 41.72
N ALA A 196 10.91 19.33 42.12
CA ALA A 196 12.07 20.07 41.61
C ALA A 196 12.30 19.84 40.10
N GLU A 197 12.02 18.65 39.59
CA GLU A 197 12.05 18.37 38.15
C GLU A 197 10.93 19.10 37.41
N ALA A 198 9.68 18.99 37.89
CA ALA A 198 8.52 19.66 37.31
C ALA A 198 8.68 21.19 37.28
N SER A 199 9.14 21.78 38.39
CA SER A 199 9.38 23.22 38.53
C SER A 199 10.48 23.73 37.59
N ARG A 200 11.60 23.02 37.46
CA ARG A 200 12.67 23.39 36.51
C ARG A 200 12.21 23.29 35.06
N GLU A 201 11.46 22.24 34.73
CA GLU A 201 10.88 22.08 33.40
C GLU A 201 9.89 23.20 33.09
N ALA A 202 9.03 23.57 34.05
CA ALA A 202 8.07 24.66 33.92
C ALA A 202 8.75 26.03 33.77
N ALA A 203 9.78 26.31 34.58
CA ALA A 203 10.56 27.53 34.47
C ALA A 203 11.27 27.66 33.11
N ALA A 204 11.84 26.56 32.60
CA ALA A 204 12.53 26.54 31.32
C ALA A 204 11.55 26.68 30.13
N ALA A 205 10.37 26.08 30.22
CA ALA A 205 9.41 26.06 29.12
C ALA A 205 8.46 27.27 29.11
N PHE A 206 8.06 27.79 30.27
CA PHE A 206 6.97 28.76 30.42
C PHE A 206 7.37 30.02 31.20
N GLY A 207 8.59 30.10 31.72
CA GLY A 207 9.07 31.26 32.50
C GLY A 207 8.47 31.38 33.91
N ASP A 208 7.62 30.43 34.34
CA ASP A 208 7.04 30.34 35.68
C ASP A 208 7.33 28.95 36.27
N GLY A 209 8.12 28.92 37.34
CA GLY A 209 8.54 27.68 38.02
C GLY A 209 7.57 27.19 39.09
N ARG A 210 6.44 27.88 39.33
CA ARG A 210 5.50 27.49 40.38
C ARG A 210 4.76 26.21 40.01
N VAL A 211 4.69 25.31 40.97
CA VAL A 211 4.00 24.02 40.90
C VAL A 211 3.06 23.86 42.09
N TYR A 212 1.99 23.09 41.91
CA TYR A 212 1.08 22.68 42.98
C TYR A 212 0.92 21.16 42.96
N ALA A 213 0.48 20.58 44.09
CA ALA A 213 0.23 19.16 44.22
C ALA A 213 -1.27 18.91 44.41
N GLU A 214 -1.80 17.94 43.68
CA GLU A 214 -3.18 17.49 43.78
C GLU A 214 -3.24 15.97 43.93
N ARG A 215 -4.30 15.46 44.54
CA ARG A 215 -4.51 14.01 44.62
C ARG A 215 -4.64 13.41 43.21
N ALA A 216 -3.85 12.39 42.92
CA ALA A 216 -3.95 11.65 41.66
C ALA A 216 -5.10 10.64 41.72
N VAL A 217 -6.04 10.73 40.79
CA VAL A 217 -7.06 9.69 40.60
C VAL A 217 -6.47 8.63 39.68
N ILE A 218 -6.22 7.44 40.21
CA ILE A 218 -5.61 6.32 39.47
C ILE A 218 -6.68 5.55 38.71
N ASN A 219 -6.36 5.16 37.47
CA ASN A 219 -7.26 4.42 36.59
C ASN A 219 -8.71 4.92 36.63
N PRO A 220 -8.95 6.24 36.49
CA PRO A 220 -10.28 6.77 36.68
C PRO A 220 -11.17 6.39 35.52
N GLN A 221 -12.43 6.11 35.83
CA GLN A 221 -13.52 6.29 34.87
C GLN A 221 -13.81 7.78 34.74
N HIS A 222 -14.04 8.24 33.52
CA HIS A 222 -14.58 9.56 33.26
C HIS A 222 -16.10 9.42 33.12
N ILE A 223 -16.83 9.75 34.18
CA ILE A 223 -18.29 9.68 34.24
C ILE A 223 -18.85 11.09 34.19
N GLU A 224 -19.87 11.30 33.37
CA GLU A 224 -20.47 12.62 33.23
C GLU A 224 -21.99 12.54 33.26
N VAL A 225 -22.65 13.54 33.84
CA VAL A 225 -24.11 13.56 34.04
C VAL A 225 -24.75 14.64 33.18
N GLN A 226 -25.72 14.24 32.37
CA GLN A 226 -26.51 15.17 31.57
C GLN A 226 -27.51 15.91 32.44
N ILE A 227 -27.50 17.24 32.39
CA ILE A 227 -28.44 18.10 33.10
C ILE A 227 -29.33 18.86 32.10
N LEU A 228 -30.59 19.07 32.49
CA LEU A 228 -31.50 20.05 31.91
C LEU A 228 -32.08 20.95 33.01
N GLY A 229 -32.04 22.26 32.79
CA GLY A 229 -32.63 23.26 33.69
C GLY A 229 -33.52 24.26 32.97
N ASP A 230 -34.65 24.65 33.57
CA ASP A 230 -35.53 25.71 33.04
C ASP A 230 -35.35 27.06 33.74
N ALA A 231 -36.04 28.09 33.24
CA ALA A 231 -35.98 29.44 33.79
C ALA A 231 -36.66 29.61 35.16
N GLU A 232 -37.42 28.61 35.63
CA GLU A 232 -38.04 28.60 36.97
C GLU A 232 -37.13 27.98 38.03
N GLY A 233 -35.95 27.48 37.63
CA GLY A 233 -34.97 26.85 38.52
C GLY A 233 -35.23 25.35 38.75
N ASN A 234 -36.11 24.73 37.96
CA ASN A 234 -36.27 23.28 37.97
C ASN A 234 -35.06 22.65 37.26
N ILE A 235 -34.49 21.60 37.85
CA ILE A 235 -33.31 20.89 37.35
C ILE A 235 -33.60 19.39 37.38
N VAL A 236 -33.34 18.70 36.28
CA VAL A 236 -33.37 17.23 36.17
C VAL A 236 -32.06 16.70 35.58
N HIS A 237 -31.72 15.46 35.90
CA HIS A 237 -30.67 14.71 35.21
C HIS A 237 -31.27 13.70 34.22
N LEU A 238 -30.57 13.47 33.10
CA LEU A 238 -30.87 12.42 32.13
C LEU A 238 -29.84 11.29 32.21
N TYR A 239 -29.54 10.89 33.45
CA TYR A 239 -28.51 9.90 33.79
C TYR A 239 -27.10 10.28 33.33
N GLU A 240 -26.19 9.32 33.46
CA GLU A 240 -24.77 9.45 33.19
C GLU A 240 -24.34 8.81 31.86
N ARG A 241 -23.16 9.23 31.41
CA ARG A 241 -22.40 8.60 30.32
C ARG A 241 -21.01 8.19 30.82
N ASP A 242 -20.52 7.06 30.34
CA ASP A 242 -19.14 6.65 30.50
C ASP A 242 -18.33 7.09 29.27
N CYS A 243 -17.42 8.04 29.49
CA CYS A 243 -16.54 8.62 28.48
C CYS A 243 -15.07 8.26 28.74
N SER A 244 -14.83 7.12 29.40
CA SER A 244 -13.48 6.69 29.78
C SER A 244 -12.63 6.24 28.59
N LEU A 245 -13.23 5.89 27.44
CA LEU A 245 -12.45 5.54 26.25
C LEU A 245 -11.86 6.79 25.62
N GLN A 246 -10.62 7.07 26.00
CA GLN A 246 -9.90 8.28 25.62
C GLN A 246 -8.55 7.98 25.01
N ARG A 247 -8.13 8.81 24.07
CA ARG A 247 -6.77 8.84 23.54
C ARG A 247 -6.20 10.24 23.75
N ARG A 248 -5.10 10.36 24.51
CA ARG A 248 -4.48 11.66 24.86
C ARG A 248 -5.52 12.66 25.39
N HIS A 249 -6.39 12.20 26.29
CA HIS A 249 -7.49 12.95 26.91
C HIS A 249 -8.61 13.40 25.94
N GLN A 250 -8.68 12.85 24.73
CA GLN A 250 -9.80 13.06 23.81
C GLN A 250 -10.73 11.85 23.83
N LYS A 251 -12.04 12.07 23.98
CA LYS A 251 -13.08 11.04 23.96
C LYS A 251 -13.19 10.39 22.57
N VAL A 252 -13.26 9.07 22.54
CA VAL A 252 -13.25 8.25 21.31
C VAL A 252 -14.55 7.46 21.15
N VAL A 253 -14.98 6.81 22.23
CA VAL A 253 -16.24 6.06 22.33
C VAL A 253 -16.92 6.46 23.63
N GLU A 254 -18.21 6.76 23.54
CA GLU A 254 -19.03 7.14 24.70
C GLU A 254 -20.19 6.16 24.87
N ILE A 255 -20.52 5.81 26.10
CA ILE A 255 -21.52 4.78 26.43
C ILE A 255 -22.57 5.36 27.37
N ALA A 256 -23.85 5.03 27.16
CA ALA A 256 -24.93 5.33 28.09
C ALA A 256 -25.83 4.09 28.30
N PRO A 257 -26.24 3.79 29.54
CA PRO A 257 -25.63 4.25 30.79
C PRO A 257 -24.23 3.63 31.01
N ALA A 258 -23.51 4.02 32.07
CA ALA A 258 -22.23 3.41 32.43
C ALA A 258 -22.41 1.95 32.85
N GLN A 259 -21.67 1.01 32.22
CA GLN A 259 -21.94 -0.43 32.35
C GLN A 259 -21.56 -1.03 33.71
N HIS A 260 -20.46 -0.56 34.29
CA HIS A 260 -19.87 -1.10 35.52
C HIS A 260 -19.91 -0.10 36.68
N LEU A 261 -20.88 0.80 36.67
CA LEU A 261 -21.10 1.75 37.76
C LEU A 261 -22.13 1.20 38.73
N ASP A 262 -21.80 1.15 40.02
CA ASP A 262 -22.72 0.73 41.07
C ASP A 262 -23.97 1.63 41.07
N PRO A 263 -25.20 1.07 41.14
CA PRO A 263 -26.43 1.87 41.08
C PRO A 263 -26.55 2.94 42.18
N ASP A 264 -26.10 2.65 43.41
CA ASP A 264 -26.17 3.63 44.51
C ASP A 264 -25.15 4.76 44.27
N LEU A 265 -23.98 4.43 43.71
CA LEU A 265 -22.99 5.42 43.29
C LEU A 265 -23.50 6.27 42.12
N ARG A 266 -24.17 5.68 41.14
CA ARG A 266 -24.82 6.40 40.03
C ARG A 266 -25.82 7.42 40.56
N ASP A 267 -26.71 7.01 41.45
CA ASP A 267 -27.73 7.90 42.03
C ASP A 267 -27.06 9.05 42.80
N LYS A 268 -25.98 8.77 43.52
CA LYS A 268 -25.19 9.79 44.22
C LYS A 268 -24.54 10.78 43.26
N ILE A 269 -23.86 10.31 42.21
CA ILE A 269 -23.22 11.16 41.20
C ILE A 269 -24.27 12.03 40.48
N CYS A 270 -25.42 11.47 40.15
CA CYS A 270 -26.53 12.20 39.53
C CYS A 270 -27.11 13.26 40.47
N ALA A 271 -27.32 12.93 41.76
CA ALA A 271 -27.80 13.87 42.76
C ALA A 271 -26.82 15.03 42.98
N ASP A 272 -25.52 14.74 43.02
CA ASP A 272 -24.44 15.72 43.14
C ASP A 272 -24.42 16.67 41.94
N ALA A 273 -24.56 16.15 40.72
CA ALA A 273 -24.66 16.97 39.51
C ALA A 273 -25.88 17.92 39.54
N VAL A 274 -27.04 17.42 40.00
CA VAL A 274 -28.25 18.25 40.16
C VAL A 274 -28.06 19.30 41.26
N ALA A 275 -27.42 18.96 42.38
CA ALA A 275 -27.13 19.89 43.47
C ALA A 275 -26.23 21.04 43.00
N PHE A 276 -25.16 20.72 42.26
CA PHE A 276 -24.28 21.72 41.67
C PHE A 276 -25.00 22.62 40.66
N ALA A 277 -25.73 22.04 39.70
CA ALA A 277 -26.48 22.79 38.71
C ALA A 277 -27.53 23.72 39.35
N ARG A 278 -28.18 23.28 40.44
CA ARG A 278 -29.11 24.11 41.21
C ARG A 278 -28.39 25.24 41.94
N HIS A 279 -27.23 24.98 42.55
CA HIS A 279 -26.45 25.99 43.28
C HIS A 279 -26.03 27.17 42.40
N ILE A 280 -25.61 26.88 41.16
CA ILE A 280 -25.18 27.91 40.21
C ILE A 280 -26.34 28.54 39.41
N GLY A 281 -27.58 28.11 39.64
CA GLY A 281 -28.75 28.60 38.89
C GLY A 281 -28.71 28.25 37.40
N TYR A 282 -28.36 27.00 37.08
CA TYR A 282 -28.16 26.54 35.72
C TYR A 282 -29.46 26.53 34.88
N MET A 283 -29.35 26.86 33.59
CA MET A 283 -30.46 26.86 32.63
C MET A 283 -29.99 26.29 31.28
N GLY A 284 -30.86 25.56 30.58
CA GLY A 284 -30.55 24.88 29.33
C GLY A 284 -29.97 23.48 29.55
N ALA A 285 -29.24 22.96 28.57
CA ALA A 285 -28.55 21.68 28.68
C ALA A 285 -27.07 21.89 29.00
N GLY A 286 -26.58 21.14 29.98
CA GLY A 286 -25.18 21.13 30.40
C GLY A 286 -24.76 19.76 30.88
N THR A 287 -23.47 19.55 31.08
CA THR A 287 -22.94 18.28 31.59
C THR A 287 -21.97 18.53 32.72
N VAL A 288 -22.15 17.82 33.83
CA VAL A 288 -21.25 17.84 34.98
C VAL A 288 -20.35 16.61 34.89
N GLU A 289 -19.04 16.81 34.84
CA GLU A 289 -18.06 15.74 34.63
C GLU A 289 -17.37 15.37 35.96
N PHE A 290 -17.12 14.07 36.12
CA PHE A 290 -16.49 13.47 37.29
C PHE A 290 -15.40 12.47 36.91
N LEU A 291 -14.39 12.35 37.76
CA LEU A 291 -13.50 11.19 37.77
C LEU A 291 -13.92 10.24 38.88
N VAL A 292 -14.06 8.96 38.57
CA VAL A 292 -14.44 7.91 39.52
C VAL A 292 -13.32 6.89 39.62
N ASP A 293 -12.77 6.65 40.81
CA ASP A 293 -11.73 5.63 41.02
C ASP A 293 -12.31 4.21 41.17
N GLU A 294 -11.45 3.22 41.39
CA GLU A 294 -11.84 1.81 41.54
C GLU A 294 -12.56 1.53 42.86
N ASP A 295 -12.35 2.37 43.88
CA ASP A 295 -12.98 2.26 45.20
C ASP A 295 -14.37 2.94 45.24
N GLY A 296 -14.80 3.54 44.12
CA GLY A 296 -16.08 4.24 44.01
C GLY A 296 -16.05 5.67 44.57
N ASN A 297 -14.86 6.26 44.79
CA ASN A 297 -14.77 7.68 45.09
C ASN A 297 -14.89 8.48 43.79
N HIS A 298 -15.86 9.38 43.73
CA HIS A 298 -16.01 10.31 42.62
C HIS A 298 -15.58 11.72 43.02
N VAL A 299 -15.00 12.47 42.09
CA VAL A 299 -14.62 13.88 42.26
C VAL A 299 -15.07 14.70 41.06
N PHE A 300 -15.61 15.89 41.33
CA PHE A 300 -15.96 16.88 40.29
C PHE A 300 -14.69 17.36 39.58
N ILE A 301 -14.73 17.45 38.25
CA ILE A 301 -13.64 18.03 37.45
C ILE A 301 -14.04 19.32 36.76
N GLU A 302 -15.16 19.35 36.07
CA GLU A 302 -15.66 20.53 35.38
C GLU A 302 -17.15 20.41 35.05
N MET A 303 -17.73 21.51 34.59
CA MET A 303 -19.03 21.51 33.94
C MET A 303 -18.87 22.08 32.54
N ASN A 304 -19.38 21.36 31.56
CA ASN A 304 -19.53 21.83 30.20
C ASN A 304 -20.90 22.52 30.08
N PRO A 305 -20.97 23.87 30.02
CA PRO A 305 -22.23 24.61 30.12
C PRO A 305 -22.96 24.67 28.76
N ARG A 306 -23.02 23.54 28.05
CA ARG A 306 -23.55 23.40 26.69
C ARG A 306 -23.93 21.96 26.38
N ILE A 307 -24.48 21.73 25.19
CA ILE A 307 -24.60 20.37 24.65
C ILE A 307 -23.21 19.76 24.36
N GLN A 308 -23.10 18.43 24.43
CA GLN A 308 -21.90 17.70 24.06
C GLN A 308 -22.12 16.84 22.80
N VAL A 309 -21.02 16.41 22.19
CA VAL A 309 -21.04 15.62 20.95
C VAL A 309 -21.80 14.30 21.17
N GLU A 310 -21.59 13.69 22.33
CA GLU A 310 -22.11 12.44 22.87
C GLU A 310 -23.51 12.53 23.48
N HIS A 311 -24.21 13.66 23.35
CA HIS A 311 -25.62 13.76 23.78
C HIS A 311 -26.51 12.66 23.17
N THR A 312 -26.15 12.17 21.98
CA THR A 312 -26.92 11.17 21.21
C THR A 312 -27.11 9.86 21.97
N VAL A 313 -26.13 9.38 22.74
CA VAL A 313 -26.30 8.14 23.52
C VAL A 313 -27.31 8.32 24.65
N THR A 314 -27.36 9.50 25.27
CA THR A 314 -28.38 9.84 26.27
C THR A 314 -29.76 9.91 25.63
N GLU A 315 -29.91 10.54 24.46
CA GLU A 315 -31.19 10.57 23.75
C GLU A 315 -31.67 9.16 23.39
N GLU A 316 -30.77 8.27 22.95
CA GLU A 316 -31.12 6.89 22.56
C GLU A 316 -31.61 6.03 23.72
N VAL A 317 -31.11 6.26 24.95
CA VAL A 317 -31.54 5.49 26.13
C VAL A 317 -32.65 6.15 26.94
N THR A 318 -32.82 7.47 26.87
CA THR A 318 -33.88 8.18 27.61
C THR A 318 -35.08 8.58 26.76
N GLN A 319 -34.95 8.53 25.43
CA GLN A 319 -35.92 9.04 24.45
C GLN A 319 -36.24 10.54 24.61
N VAL A 320 -35.40 11.30 25.32
CA VAL A 320 -35.53 12.75 25.46
C VAL A 320 -34.70 13.44 24.37
N ASP A 321 -35.34 14.25 23.52
CA ASP A 321 -34.63 15.09 22.55
C ASP A 321 -34.05 16.33 23.25
N LEU A 322 -32.72 16.33 23.42
CA LEU A 322 -31.99 17.35 24.16
C LEU A 322 -31.96 18.69 23.43
N VAL A 323 -31.71 18.69 22.13
CA VAL A 323 -31.57 19.93 21.35
C VAL A 323 -32.92 20.63 21.20
N LYS A 324 -33.99 19.87 20.97
CA LYS A 324 -35.36 20.38 20.99
C LYS A 324 -35.72 20.94 22.36
N SER A 325 -35.37 20.23 23.44
CA SER A 325 -35.60 20.72 24.80
C SER A 325 -34.86 22.03 25.06
N GLN A 326 -33.60 22.17 24.64
CA GLN A 326 -32.86 23.44 24.74
C GLN A 326 -33.57 24.59 24.04
N ILE A 327 -34.02 24.39 22.80
CA ILE A 327 -34.75 25.42 22.03
C ILE A 327 -36.04 25.83 22.75
N MET A 328 -36.81 24.86 23.23
CA MET A 328 -38.09 25.12 23.89
C MET A 328 -37.93 25.80 25.25
N ILE A 329 -36.93 25.39 26.05
CA ILE A 329 -36.58 26.03 27.32
C ILE A 329 -36.15 27.48 27.10
N ALA A 330 -35.29 27.73 26.12
CA ALA A 330 -34.88 29.10 25.78
C ALA A 330 -36.05 29.97 25.28
N ALA A 331 -37.08 29.35 24.69
CA ALA A 331 -38.33 30.02 24.32
C ALA A 331 -39.32 30.20 25.48
N GLY A 332 -38.95 29.75 26.70
CA GLY A 332 -39.72 29.95 27.93
C GLY A 332 -40.55 28.74 28.39
N ALA A 333 -40.38 27.57 27.79
CA ALA A 333 -41.06 26.35 28.28
C ALA A 333 -40.43 25.87 29.61
N THR A 334 -41.27 25.41 30.54
CA THR A 334 -40.82 24.75 31.78
C THR A 334 -40.60 23.25 31.55
N LEU A 335 -39.80 22.61 32.41
CA LEU A 335 -39.60 21.16 32.35
C LEU A 335 -40.92 20.39 32.48
N GLU A 336 -41.84 20.86 33.33
CA GLU A 336 -43.18 20.28 33.48
C GLU A 336 -44.00 20.37 32.18
N GLN A 337 -43.95 21.49 31.46
CA GLN A 337 -44.62 21.64 30.15
C GLN A 337 -44.03 20.73 29.07
N LEU A 338 -42.75 20.38 29.19
CA LEU A 338 -42.09 19.40 28.34
C LEU A 338 -42.35 17.94 28.78
N GLY A 339 -43.05 17.74 29.91
CA GLY A 339 -43.33 16.42 30.47
C GLY A 339 -42.10 15.76 31.11
N LEU A 340 -41.11 16.55 31.51
CA LEU A 340 -39.84 16.07 32.06
C LEU A 340 -39.84 16.24 33.59
N ARG A 341 -40.19 15.16 34.30
CA ARG A 341 -40.06 15.05 35.76
C ARG A 341 -39.05 13.95 36.09
N GLN A 342 -38.27 14.15 37.14
CA GLN A 342 -37.16 13.24 37.46
C GLN A 342 -37.63 11.79 37.66
N GLU A 343 -38.80 11.59 38.27
CA GLU A 343 -39.38 10.28 38.53
C GLU A 343 -39.90 9.54 37.28
N ASP A 344 -40.11 10.24 36.17
CA ASP A 344 -40.60 9.65 34.91
C ASP A 344 -39.45 9.31 33.93
N ILE A 345 -38.25 9.85 34.17
CA ILE A 345 -37.06 9.65 33.34
C ILE A 345 -36.39 8.34 33.75
N HIS A 346 -36.21 7.43 32.79
CA HIS A 346 -35.52 6.15 32.96
C HIS A 346 -34.64 5.85 31.74
N THR A 347 -33.69 4.94 31.90
CA THR A 347 -32.89 4.42 30.79
C THR A 347 -33.48 3.11 30.27
N GLU A 348 -33.60 3.00 28.95
CA GLU A 348 -33.97 1.76 28.26
C GLU A 348 -32.77 1.21 27.48
N GLY A 349 -32.32 0.02 27.86
CA GLY A 349 -31.21 -0.67 27.23
C GLY A 349 -29.86 0.06 27.37
N ALA A 350 -29.04 0.00 26.33
CA ALA A 350 -27.76 0.69 26.28
C ALA A 350 -27.47 1.23 24.88
N ALA A 351 -26.68 2.30 24.82
CA ALA A 351 -26.20 2.88 23.59
C ALA A 351 -24.71 3.20 23.68
N LEU A 352 -24.04 3.16 22.53
CA LEU A 352 -22.67 3.64 22.39
C LEU A 352 -22.52 4.47 21.12
N GLN A 353 -21.65 5.47 21.15
CA GLN A 353 -21.32 6.31 20.01
C GLN A 353 -19.86 6.09 19.59
N CYS A 354 -19.64 5.95 18.29
CA CYS A 354 -18.31 6.02 17.68
C CYS A 354 -18.25 7.21 16.72
N ARG A 355 -17.16 7.96 16.77
CA ARG A 355 -16.88 9.05 15.81
C ARG A 355 -16.05 8.50 14.67
N ILE A 356 -16.61 8.51 13.46
CA ILE A 356 -15.86 8.12 12.26
C ILE A 356 -15.12 9.36 11.77
N THR A 357 -13.79 9.29 11.75
CA THR A 357 -12.90 10.40 11.38
C THR A 357 -12.00 10.03 10.22
N THR A 358 -11.36 11.03 9.59
CA THR A 358 -10.30 10.81 8.61
C THR A 358 -8.92 10.53 9.23
N GLU A 359 -8.84 10.32 10.54
CA GLU A 359 -7.56 10.04 11.20
C GLU A 359 -7.06 8.64 10.82
N ASP A 360 -5.84 8.56 10.27
CA ASP A 360 -5.21 7.29 9.91
C ASP A 360 -4.46 6.68 11.11
N PRO A 361 -4.93 5.56 11.69
CA PRO A 361 -4.26 4.91 12.81
C PRO A 361 -2.82 4.50 12.51
N ASN A 362 -2.51 4.13 11.27
CA ASN A 362 -1.18 3.69 10.84
C ASN A 362 -0.20 4.85 10.65
N ASN A 363 -0.72 6.08 10.59
CA ASN A 363 0.05 7.31 10.51
C ASN A 363 -0.12 8.16 11.78
N GLY A 364 -0.24 7.51 12.94
CA GLY A 364 -0.31 8.18 14.24
C GLY A 364 -1.62 8.94 14.51
N PHE A 365 -2.72 8.55 13.84
CA PHE A 365 -4.03 9.23 13.85
C PHE A 365 -3.97 10.64 13.27
N ARG A 366 -3.09 10.85 12.28
CA ARG A 366 -3.08 12.11 11.54
C ARG A 366 -4.33 12.17 10.64
N PRO A 367 -5.09 13.28 10.67
CA PRO A 367 -6.20 13.48 9.76
C PRO A 367 -5.76 13.49 8.29
N ASP A 368 -6.40 12.65 7.49
CA ASP A 368 -6.25 12.64 6.05
C ASP A 368 -7.18 13.68 5.41
N THR A 369 -6.78 14.16 4.23
CA THR A 369 -7.47 15.18 3.45
C THR A 369 -7.58 14.74 2.00
N GLY A 370 -8.67 15.07 1.33
CA GLY A 370 -8.88 14.63 -0.05
C GLY A 370 -10.34 14.60 -0.44
N THR A 371 -10.63 13.99 -1.58
CA THR A 371 -12.00 13.84 -2.07
C THR A 371 -12.52 12.45 -1.74
N ILE A 372 -13.73 12.38 -1.18
CA ILE A 372 -14.42 11.11 -0.95
C ILE A 372 -14.85 10.52 -2.30
N THR A 373 -14.26 9.39 -2.70
CA THR A 373 -14.54 8.71 -3.98
C THR A 373 -15.56 7.59 -3.85
N ALA A 374 -15.89 7.20 -2.62
CA ALA A 374 -17.01 6.33 -2.29
C ALA A 374 -17.53 6.66 -0.89
N TYR A 375 -18.85 6.70 -0.73
CA TYR A 375 -19.49 6.82 0.57
C TYR A 375 -20.75 5.95 0.63
N ARG A 376 -20.74 4.95 1.50
CA ARG A 376 -21.90 4.15 1.86
C ARG A 376 -22.02 4.15 3.38
N SER A 377 -23.07 4.79 3.88
CA SER A 377 -23.43 4.74 5.29
C SER A 377 -24.25 3.48 5.60
N PRO A 378 -24.08 2.86 6.79
CA PRO A 378 -24.92 1.78 7.27
C PRO A 378 -26.33 2.28 7.64
N GLY A 379 -27.22 1.36 7.97
CA GLY A 379 -28.57 1.68 8.46
C GLY A 379 -29.15 0.56 9.32
N GLY A 380 -30.47 0.40 9.29
CA GLY A 380 -31.16 -0.69 10.00
C GLY A 380 -31.50 -0.36 11.46
N ALA A 381 -32.18 -1.30 12.12
CA ALA A 381 -32.73 -1.09 13.46
C ALA A 381 -31.62 -0.82 14.50
N GLY A 382 -31.81 0.24 15.29
CA GLY A 382 -30.89 0.62 16.37
C GLY A 382 -29.58 1.27 15.90
N VAL A 383 -29.51 1.78 14.67
CA VAL A 383 -28.38 2.57 14.16
C VAL A 383 -28.86 3.99 13.87
N ARG A 384 -28.22 4.97 14.51
CA ARG A 384 -28.41 6.40 14.31
C ARG A 384 -27.14 7.01 13.73
N LEU A 385 -27.30 7.89 12.75
CA LEU A 385 -26.20 8.59 12.09
C LEU A 385 -26.41 10.12 12.13
N ASP A 386 -25.42 10.82 12.64
CA ASP A 386 -25.36 12.28 12.69
C ASP A 386 -24.09 12.77 11.98
N GLY A 387 -24.26 13.27 10.75
CA GLY A 387 -23.19 13.72 9.86
C GLY A 387 -23.62 13.62 8.40
N ALA A 388 -22.85 14.21 7.49
CA ALA A 388 -23.05 14.02 6.05
C ALA A 388 -21.75 14.19 5.27
N ALA A 389 -20.86 13.22 5.42
CA ALA A 389 -19.90 12.91 4.35
C ALA A 389 -20.68 12.53 3.07
N MET A 390 -20.19 12.95 1.92
CA MET A 390 -20.87 12.75 0.64
C MET A 390 -19.88 12.37 -0.45
N LEU A 391 -20.35 11.61 -1.44
CA LEU A 391 -19.58 11.30 -2.64
C LEU A 391 -19.16 12.60 -3.36
N GLY A 392 -17.87 12.74 -3.66
CA GLY A 392 -17.29 13.94 -4.25
C GLY A 392 -17.03 15.09 -3.27
N GLY A 393 -17.35 14.92 -1.97
CA GLY A 393 -17.05 15.90 -0.95
C GLY A 393 -15.55 16.01 -0.68
N GLU A 394 -15.02 17.24 -0.61
CA GLU A 394 -13.63 17.53 -0.27
C GLU A 394 -13.47 17.72 1.25
N ILE A 395 -12.58 16.93 1.86
CA ILE A 395 -12.17 17.07 3.25
C ILE A 395 -10.98 18.03 3.33
N SER A 396 -11.23 19.22 3.88
CA SER A 396 -10.21 20.27 4.03
C SER A 396 -9.39 20.09 5.32
N PRO A 397 -8.12 20.55 5.35
CA PRO A 397 -7.30 20.58 6.57
C PRO A 397 -7.69 21.70 7.58
N ASN A 398 -8.75 22.45 7.32
CA ASN A 398 -9.09 23.66 8.09
C ASN A 398 -9.93 23.38 9.36
N PHE A 399 -10.62 22.24 9.42
CA PHE A 399 -11.61 21.92 10.45
C PHE A 399 -11.29 20.61 11.15
N ASP A 400 -12.20 20.09 11.98
CA ASP A 400 -12.06 18.76 12.56
C ASP A 400 -12.20 17.65 11.50
N SER A 401 -11.66 16.47 11.80
CA SER A 401 -11.60 15.32 10.90
C SER A 401 -12.88 14.48 10.88
N MET A 402 -13.96 14.94 11.52
CA MET A 402 -15.18 14.15 11.72
C MET A 402 -15.99 14.02 10.42
N LEU A 403 -16.29 12.79 10.02
CA LEU A 403 -17.14 12.47 8.88
C LEU A 403 -18.59 12.26 9.32
N VAL A 404 -18.80 11.39 10.31
CA VAL A 404 -20.11 11.01 10.82
C VAL A 404 -20.01 10.43 12.22
N LYS A 405 -20.97 10.75 13.08
CA LYS A 405 -21.18 10.06 14.36
C LYS A 405 -22.11 8.89 14.14
N MET A 406 -21.70 7.73 14.63
CA MET A 406 -22.49 6.51 14.58
C MET A 406 -22.87 6.12 16.00
N THR A 407 -24.15 6.22 16.32
CA THR A 407 -24.71 5.80 17.60
C THR A 407 -25.49 4.51 17.40
N CYS A 408 -25.20 3.50 18.20
CA CYS A 408 -25.89 2.22 18.15
C CYS A 408 -26.53 1.92 19.50
N ARG A 409 -27.82 1.59 19.49
CA ARG A 409 -28.56 1.16 20.68
C ARG A 409 -28.92 -0.31 20.65
N GLY A 410 -29.02 -0.93 21.82
CA GLY A 410 -29.40 -2.33 22.03
C GLY A 410 -30.32 -2.48 23.24
N ALA A 411 -30.95 -3.66 23.37
CA ALA A 411 -31.68 -4.00 24.60
C ALA A 411 -30.73 -4.15 25.80
N ASP A 412 -29.46 -4.41 25.51
CA ASP A 412 -28.31 -4.47 26.41
C ASP A 412 -27.07 -3.96 25.65
N PHE A 413 -25.95 -3.81 26.37
CA PHE A 413 -24.70 -3.30 25.81
C PHE A 413 -24.08 -4.26 24.78
N GLU A 414 -24.16 -5.57 25.00
CA GLU A 414 -23.70 -6.57 24.04
C GLU A 414 -24.39 -6.40 22.68
N THR A 415 -25.71 -6.21 22.67
CA THR A 415 -26.49 -5.95 21.45
C THR A 415 -26.10 -4.62 20.81
N ALA A 416 -25.83 -3.57 21.59
CA ALA A 416 -25.36 -2.28 21.08
C ALA A 416 -23.99 -2.41 20.39
N VAL A 417 -23.05 -3.14 21.01
CA VAL A 417 -21.73 -3.46 20.45
C VAL A 417 -21.85 -4.29 19.17
N ALA A 418 -22.66 -5.35 19.17
CA ALA A 418 -22.88 -6.18 17.98
C ALA A 418 -23.45 -5.36 16.81
N ARG A 419 -24.38 -4.43 17.08
CA ARG A 419 -24.93 -3.52 16.07
C ARG A 419 -23.87 -2.53 15.57
N ALA A 420 -23.04 -1.98 16.45
CA ALA A 420 -21.94 -1.09 16.08
C ALA A 420 -20.88 -1.80 15.22
N GLN A 421 -20.47 -3.02 15.61
CA GLN A 421 -19.54 -3.84 14.82
C GLN A 421 -20.09 -4.11 13.40
N ARG A 422 -21.37 -4.46 13.29
CA ARG A 422 -22.02 -4.69 11.99
C ARG A 422 -22.14 -3.42 11.17
N ALA A 423 -22.49 -2.28 11.78
CA ALA A 423 -22.56 -0.99 11.10
C ALA A 423 -21.16 -0.53 10.60
N LEU A 424 -20.10 -0.71 11.39
CA LEU A 424 -18.72 -0.46 10.95
C LEU A 424 -18.26 -1.37 9.80
N ALA A 425 -18.74 -2.62 9.75
CA ALA A 425 -18.44 -3.53 8.64
C ALA A 425 -19.22 -3.17 7.35
N GLU A 426 -20.35 -2.50 7.46
CA GLU A 426 -21.17 -2.04 6.33
C GLU A 426 -20.69 -0.70 5.74
N PHE A 427 -19.99 0.12 6.52
CA PHE A 427 -19.42 1.38 6.06
C PHE A 427 -18.45 1.15 4.88
N VAL A 428 -18.60 1.98 3.84
CA VAL A 428 -17.61 2.10 2.77
C VAL A 428 -17.25 3.58 2.65
N VAL A 429 -15.99 3.90 2.90
CA VAL A 429 -15.42 5.23 2.69
C VAL A 429 -14.11 5.02 1.93
N SER A 430 -14.03 5.56 0.72
CA SER A 430 -12.81 5.51 -0.11
C SER A 430 -12.39 6.93 -0.50
N GLY A 431 -11.11 7.10 -0.81
CA GLY A 431 -10.51 8.38 -1.20
C GLY A 431 -9.85 9.15 -0.05
N VAL A 432 -10.15 8.79 1.20
CA VAL A 432 -9.46 9.25 2.41
C VAL A 432 -9.33 8.09 3.40
N ALA A 433 -8.27 8.06 4.19
CA ALA A 433 -8.11 7.14 5.31
C ALA A 433 -9.18 7.35 6.38
N THR A 434 -9.46 6.33 7.20
CA THR A 434 -10.41 6.44 8.31
C THR A 434 -9.97 5.65 9.55
N ASN A 435 -10.51 6.02 10.71
CA ASN A 435 -10.29 5.31 11.98
C ASN A 435 -11.15 4.03 12.16
N ILE A 436 -11.90 3.59 11.14
CA ILE A 436 -12.83 2.45 11.22
C ILE A 436 -12.12 1.15 11.61
N GLY A 437 -10.91 0.89 11.09
CA GLY A 437 -10.14 -0.30 11.42
C GLY A 437 -9.83 -0.40 12.92
N PHE A 438 -9.40 0.73 13.50
CA PHE A 438 -9.17 0.87 14.94
C PHE A 438 -10.45 0.64 15.75
N LEU A 439 -11.58 1.27 15.37
CA LEU A 439 -12.86 1.10 16.06
C LEU A 439 -13.35 -0.36 16.02
N ARG A 440 -13.15 -1.07 14.90
CA ARG A 440 -13.50 -2.49 14.78
C ARG A 440 -12.65 -3.38 15.71
N ALA A 441 -11.37 -3.08 15.86
CA ALA A 441 -10.50 -3.79 16.79
C ALA A 441 -10.92 -3.51 18.24
N LEU A 442 -11.13 -2.24 18.58
CA LEU A 442 -11.57 -1.80 19.91
C LEU A 442 -12.87 -2.48 20.34
N LEU A 443 -13.89 -2.48 19.48
CA LEU A 443 -15.20 -3.09 19.82
C LEU A 443 -15.15 -4.62 19.93
N ARG A 444 -14.09 -5.28 19.46
CA ARG A 444 -13.88 -6.74 19.59
C ARG A 444 -13.05 -7.10 20.81
N GLU A 445 -12.40 -6.14 21.44
CA GLU A 445 -11.60 -6.35 22.62
C GLU A 445 -12.47 -6.90 23.76
N GLU A 446 -12.00 -7.96 24.42
CA GLU A 446 -12.76 -8.63 25.47
C GLU A 446 -12.91 -7.72 26.70
N ASP A 447 -11.84 -7.00 27.02
CA ASP A 447 -11.79 -6.08 28.16
C ASP A 447 -12.77 -4.91 27.99
N PHE A 448 -12.94 -4.40 26.76
CA PHE A 448 -13.93 -3.35 26.47
C PHE A 448 -15.37 -3.84 26.70
N GLN A 449 -15.67 -5.10 26.41
CA GLN A 449 -17.02 -5.65 26.48
C GLN A 449 -17.41 -6.13 27.88
N SER A 450 -16.43 -6.50 28.71
CA SER A 450 -16.68 -7.25 29.95
C SER A 450 -16.13 -6.61 31.23
N LYS A 451 -15.23 -5.62 31.14
CA LYS A 451 -14.56 -5.03 32.30
C LYS A 451 -14.88 -3.54 32.46
N ARG A 452 -14.67 -3.06 33.69
CA ARG A 452 -14.58 -1.62 33.99
C ARG A 452 -13.45 -1.00 33.18
N ILE A 453 -13.78 0.01 32.38
CA ILE A 453 -12.86 0.76 31.52
C ILE A 453 -12.30 1.97 32.27
N ALA A 454 -11.06 2.33 32.03
CA ALA A 454 -10.43 3.53 32.61
C ALA A 454 -9.88 4.43 31.49
N THR A 455 -9.60 5.69 31.81
CA THR A 455 -9.00 6.66 30.86
C THR A 455 -7.67 6.21 30.23
N GLY A 456 -6.95 5.28 30.87
CA GLY A 456 -5.73 4.66 30.36
C GLY A 456 -5.94 3.51 29.35
N PHE A 457 -7.17 3.05 29.13
CA PHE A 457 -7.48 1.79 28.43
C PHE A 457 -6.73 1.63 27.10
N ILE A 458 -6.78 2.63 26.20
CA ILE A 458 -6.12 2.56 24.89
C ILE A 458 -4.58 2.50 25.02
N ALA A 459 -4.01 3.17 26.03
CA ALA A 459 -2.56 3.13 26.28
C ALA A 459 -2.12 1.76 26.79
N ASP A 460 -2.97 1.09 27.59
CA ASP A 460 -2.73 -0.25 28.13
C ASP A 460 -2.93 -1.36 27.07
N HIS A 461 -3.57 -1.04 25.94
CA HIS A 461 -3.85 -1.96 24.83
C HIS A 461 -3.17 -1.50 23.52
N PRO A 462 -1.82 -1.40 23.47
CA PRO A 462 -1.11 -0.83 22.33
C PRO A 462 -1.29 -1.59 21.00
N TRP A 463 -1.68 -2.87 21.04
CA TRP A 463 -1.98 -3.66 19.84
C TRP A 463 -3.20 -3.13 19.07
N LEU A 464 -4.12 -2.41 19.71
CA LEU A 464 -5.24 -1.77 19.04
C LEU A 464 -4.78 -0.73 18.02
N LEU A 465 -3.61 -0.12 18.23
CA LEU A 465 -3.01 0.86 17.33
C LEU A 465 -2.29 0.21 16.13
N GLN A 466 -2.11 -1.11 16.14
CA GLN A 466 -1.56 -1.90 15.04
C GLN A 466 -2.65 -2.57 14.20
N ALA A 467 -3.93 -2.26 14.47
CA ALA A 467 -5.04 -2.83 13.72
C ALA A 467 -4.87 -2.51 12.22
N PRO A 468 -4.82 -3.52 11.34
CA PRO A 468 -4.60 -3.29 9.93
C PRO A 468 -5.74 -2.40 9.38
N PRO A 469 -5.43 -1.48 8.45
CA PRO A 469 -6.46 -0.70 7.79
C PRO A 469 -7.48 -1.64 7.14
N ALA A 470 -8.71 -1.16 6.95
CA ALA A 470 -9.67 -1.92 6.16
C ALA A 470 -9.08 -2.14 4.76
N ASP A 471 -8.92 -3.40 4.37
CA ASP A 471 -8.34 -3.75 3.08
C ASP A 471 -9.30 -3.32 1.95
N ASP A 472 -8.92 -2.30 1.17
CA ASP A 472 -9.65 -1.84 -0.03
C ASP A 472 -9.00 -2.37 -1.32
N GLU A 473 -8.84 -3.70 -1.40
CA GLU A 473 -8.31 -4.38 -2.58
C GLU A 473 -9.09 -4.01 -3.86
N GLN A 474 -10.42 -3.88 -3.73
CA GLN A 474 -11.29 -3.49 -4.84
C GLN A 474 -11.00 -2.06 -5.33
N GLY A 475 -10.83 -1.10 -4.42
CA GLY A 475 -10.44 0.27 -4.74
C GLY A 475 -9.09 0.34 -5.43
N ARG A 476 -8.07 -0.34 -4.90
CA ARG A 476 -6.71 -0.33 -5.47
C ARG A 476 -6.66 -0.94 -6.89
N ILE A 477 -7.43 -2.01 -7.14
CA ILE A 477 -7.56 -2.59 -8.48
C ILE A 477 -8.27 -1.62 -9.44
N LEU A 478 -9.28 -0.89 -8.98
CA LEU A 478 -9.92 0.15 -9.78
C LEU A 478 -8.98 1.30 -10.12
N ASP A 479 -8.13 1.72 -9.18
CA ASP A 479 -7.12 2.75 -9.40
C ASP A 479 -6.12 2.32 -10.48
N TYR A 480 -5.68 1.05 -10.47
CA TYR A 480 -4.83 0.50 -11.52
C TYR A 480 -5.51 0.50 -12.88
N LEU A 481 -6.75 0.00 -12.95
CA LEU A 481 -7.52 -0.04 -14.20
C LEU A 481 -7.73 1.37 -14.75
N ALA A 482 -8.02 2.35 -13.89
CA ALA A 482 -8.17 3.75 -14.28
C ALA A 482 -6.83 4.34 -14.77
N ASP A 483 -5.71 4.06 -14.08
CA ASP A 483 -4.37 4.50 -14.47
C ASP A 483 -3.99 4.01 -15.87
N VAL A 484 -4.12 2.71 -16.11
CA VAL A 484 -3.80 2.10 -17.42
C VAL A 484 -4.72 2.63 -18.52
N THR A 485 -6.01 2.84 -18.22
CA THR A 485 -6.99 3.38 -19.18
C THR A 485 -6.61 4.79 -19.65
N VAL A 486 -6.19 5.65 -18.72
CA VAL A 486 -5.80 7.04 -19.03
C VAL A 486 -4.43 7.08 -19.70
N ASN A 487 -3.44 6.45 -19.07
CA ASN A 487 -2.04 6.60 -19.45
C ASN A 487 -1.61 5.73 -20.63
N LYS A 488 -2.38 4.67 -20.94
CA LYS A 488 -2.17 3.78 -22.10
C LYS A 488 -0.70 3.40 -22.31
N PRO A 489 -0.03 2.81 -21.30
CA PRO A 489 1.41 2.55 -21.34
C PRO A 489 1.82 1.64 -22.51
N HIS A 490 0.88 0.87 -23.06
CA HIS A 490 1.09 -0.04 -24.18
C HIS A 490 0.27 0.33 -25.42
N GLY A 491 -0.23 1.57 -25.49
CA GLY A 491 -1.01 2.07 -26.62
C GLY A 491 -2.49 1.66 -26.56
N VAL A 492 -3.14 1.63 -27.73
CA VAL A 492 -4.58 1.34 -27.85
C VAL A 492 -4.81 -0.17 -27.80
N ARG A 493 -5.82 -0.60 -27.01
CA ARG A 493 -6.25 -2.00 -26.93
C ARG A 493 -6.55 -2.56 -28.32
N PRO A 494 -5.87 -3.63 -28.77
CA PRO A 494 -6.13 -4.23 -30.07
C PRO A 494 -7.48 -4.97 -30.06
N ALA A 495 -8.15 -4.99 -31.22
CA ALA A 495 -9.40 -5.74 -31.41
C ALA A 495 -9.09 -7.23 -31.63
N VAL A 496 -8.99 -7.98 -30.53
CA VAL A 496 -8.69 -9.43 -30.54
C VAL A 496 -9.75 -10.18 -29.74
N VAL A 497 -10.12 -11.37 -30.22
CA VAL A 497 -10.98 -12.30 -29.47
C VAL A 497 -10.26 -12.74 -28.20
N ASN A 498 -11.00 -13.03 -27.12
CA ASN A 498 -10.41 -13.58 -25.91
C ASN A 498 -9.63 -14.87 -26.25
N PRO A 499 -8.30 -14.94 -25.99
CA PRO A 499 -7.51 -16.12 -26.35
C PRO A 499 -8.09 -17.43 -25.84
N VAL A 500 -8.61 -17.46 -24.61
CA VAL A 500 -9.16 -18.67 -23.97
C VAL A 500 -10.29 -19.31 -24.79
N GLU A 501 -11.08 -18.52 -25.53
CA GLU A 501 -12.14 -19.04 -26.41
C GLU A 501 -11.62 -19.82 -27.63
N LYS A 502 -10.31 -19.75 -27.89
CA LYS A 502 -9.62 -20.49 -28.96
C LYS A 502 -9.01 -21.80 -28.50
N LEU A 503 -9.02 -22.09 -27.19
CA LEU A 503 -8.54 -23.37 -26.68
C LEU A 503 -9.49 -24.50 -27.11
N PRO A 504 -8.96 -25.71 -27.38
CA PRO A 504 -9.77 -26.90 -27.61
C PRO A 504 -10.69 -27.17 -26.42
N ALA A 505 -11.85 -27.80 -26.65
CA ALA A 505 -12.75 -28.16 -25.55
C ALA A 505 -12.04 -29.09 -24.54
N GLU A 506 -12.18 -28.81 -23.24
CA GLU A 506 -11.61 -29.66 -22.20
C GLU A 506 -12.24 -31.06 -22.21
N SER A 507 -11.39 -32.10 -22.25
CA SER A 507 -11.81 -33.49 -22.06
C SER A 507 -12.02 -33.78 -20.56
N LYS A 508 -13.11 -34.48 -20.24
CA LYS A 508 -13.39 -35.00 -18.88
C LYS A 508 -12.72 -36.34 -18.59
N GLU A 509 -11.98 -36.89 -19.55
CA GLU A 509 -11.26 -38.14 -19.37
C GLU A 509 -10.13 -37.99 -18.35
N GLU A 510 -9.68 -39.12 -17.80
CA GLU A 510 -8.57 -39.16 -16.87
C GLU A 510 -7.30 -38.63 -17.55
N LEU A 511 -6.48 -37.88 -16.81
CA LEU A 511 -5.25 -37.29 -17.34
C LEU A 511 -4.28 -38.42 -17.75
N PRO A 512 -3.79 -38.45 -19.00
CA PRO A 512 -2.84 -39.48 -19.43
C PRO A 512 -1.52 -39.39 -18.65
N ARG A 513 -0.86 -40.52 -18.45
CA ARG A 513 0.49 -40.54 -17.85
C ARG A 513 1.49 -39.88 -18.78
N GLY A 514 2.33 -39.01 -18.23
CA GLY A 514 3.34 -38.25 -18.98
C GLY A 514 4.77 -38.51 -18.54
N SER A 515 5.68 -37.66 -19.02
CA SER A 515 7.12 -37.75 -18.75
C SER A 515 7.50 -37.62 -17.28
N ARG A 516 6.74 -36.85 -16.49
CA ARG A 516 6.99 -36.72 -15.04
C ARG A 516 6.60 -37.96 -14.27
N ASP A 517 5.48 -38.59 -14.60
CA ASP A 517 5.11 -39.87 -13.97
C ASP A 517 6.20 -40.92 -14.17
N ARG A 518 6.85 -40.89 -15.34
CA ARG A 518 7.99 -41.75 -15.65
C ARG A 518 9.25 -41.36 -14.86
N LEU A 519 9.55 -40.07 -14.72
CA LEU A 519 10.67 -39.59 -13.89
C LEU A 519 10.49 -40.00 -12.43
N LEU A 520 9.33 -39.75 -11.84
CA LEU A 520 9.03 -40.10 -10.44
C LEU A 520 9.09 -41.62 -10.21
N GLN A 521 8.71 -42.42 -11.21
CA GLN A 521 8.79 -43.88 -11.13
C GLN A 521 10.22 -44.42 -11.24
N LEU A 522 11.05 -43.86 -12.12
CA LEU A 522 12.39 -44.38 -12.43
C LEU A 522 13.51 -43.74 -11.59
N GLY A 523 13.32 -42.50 -11.14
CA GLY A 523 14.40 -41.63 -10.68
C GLY A 523 15.24 -41.08 -11.84
N PRO A 524 16.02 -40.01 -11.60
CA PRO A 524 16.67 -39.23 -12.67
C PRO A 524 17.72 -40.02 -13.46
N VAL A 525 18.48 -40.89 -12.80
CA VAL A 525 19.53 -41.70 -13.45
C VAL A 525 18.94 -42.72 -14.43
N GLU A 526 17.94 -43.50 -14.00
CA GLU A 526 17.30 -44.49 -14.87
C GLU A 526 16.41 -43.82 -15.93
N PHE A 527 15.80 -42.67 -15.61
CA PHE A 527 15.11 -41.87 -16.61
C PHE A 527 16.03 -41.45 -17.75
N ALA A 528 17.22 -40.91 -17.44
CA ALA A 528 18.20 -40.53 -18.45
C ALA A 528 18.72 -41.72 -19.27
N ARG A 529 18.96 -42.88 -18.61
CA ARG A 529 19.32 -44.13 -19.32
C ARG A 529 18.21 -44.61 -20.23
N ALA A 530 16.95 -44.43 -19.83
CA ALA A 530 15.81 -44.84 -20.62
C ALA A 530 15.57 -43.89 -21.81
N LEU A 531 15.80 -42.58 -21.63
CA LEU A 531 15.83 -41.58 -22.70
C LEU A 531 16.92 -41.93 -23.72
N ARG A 532 18.13 -42.27 -23.25
CA ARG A 532 19.27 -42.66 -24.10
C ARG A 532 19.00 -43.89 -24.99
N LYS A 533 18.17 -44.81 -24.51
CA LYS A 533 17.87 -46.10 -25.17
C LYS A 533 16.69 -46.03 -26.14
N GLN A 534 15.88 -44.97 -26.10
CA GLN A 534 14.70 -44.89 -26.94
C GLN A 534 15.05 -44.50 -28.38
N ASP A 535 14.28 -45.00 -29.34
CA ASP A 535 14.43 -44.60 -30.75
C ASP A 535 13.67 -43.31 -31.07
N ALA A 536 12.53 -43.07 -30.41
CA ALA A 536 11.72 -41.87 -30.59
C ALA A 536 12.50 -40.59 -30.25
N LEU A 537 12.41 -39.57 -31.10
CA LEU A 537 12.99 -38.27 -30.78
C LEU A 537 12.13 -37.57 -29.72
N ALA A 538 12.69 -37.35 -28.53
CA ALA A 538 12.00 -36.58 -27.50
C ALA A 538 11.93 -35.09 -27.89
N VAL A 539 10.86 -34.42 -27.47
CA VAL A 539 10.64 -33.00 -27.77
C VAL A 539 10.32 -32.25 -26.48
N THR A 540 10.97 -31.10 -26.29
CA THR A 540 10.67 -30.13 -25.24
C THR A 540 9.98 -28.91 -25.83
N ASP A 541 8.83 -28.52 -25.26
CA ASP A 541 8.12 -27.31 -25.66
C ASP A 541 8.67 -26.09 -24.91
N THR A 542 9.13 -25.08 -25.65
CA THR A 542 9.72 -23.83 -25.14
C THR A 542 8.76 -22.64 -25.22
N THR A 543 7.50 -22.86 -25.63
CA THR A 543 6.48 -21.82 -25.79
C THR A 543 6.27 -21.01 -24.50
N PHE A 544 6.46 -21.66 -23.34
CA PHE A 544 6.20 -21.10 -22.01
C PHE A 544 7.38 -20.30 -21.44
N ARG A 545 8.55 -20.31 -22.08
CA ARG A 545 9.76 -19.63 -21.61
C ARG A 545 10.53 -18.98 -22.74
N ASP A 546 11.28 -19.74 -23.53
CA ASP A 546 12.24 -19.16 -24.48
C ASP A 546 11.59 -18.49 -25.69
N ALA A 547 10.43 -19.00 -26.11
CA ALA A 547 9.72 -18.48 -27.27
C ALA A 547 9.27 -17.03 -27.06
N HIS A 548 8.53 -16.78 -25.98
CA HIS A 548 8.08 -15.43 -25.65
C HIS A 548 9.21 -14.56 -25.09
N GLN A 549 10.26 -15.14 -24.51
CA GLN A 549 11.50 -14.41 -24.21
C GLN A 549 12.17 -13.86 -25.48
N SER A 550 12.13 -14.63 -26.58
CA SER A 550 12.76 -14.25 -27.86
C SER A 550 11.92 -13.31 -28.71
N LEU A 551 10.59 -13.46 -28.67
CA LEU A 551 9.65 -12.74 -29.55
C LEU A 551 8.91 -11.60 -28.85
N LEU A 552 8.57 -11.77 -27.58
CA LEU A 552 7.63 -10.91 -26.84
C LEU A 552 8.25 -10.32 -25.57
N ALA A 553 9.59 -10.18 -25.53
CA ALA A 553 10.34 -9.63 -24.39
C ALA A 553 9.96 -10.27 -23.03
N THR A 554 9.64 -11.56 -23.04
CA THR A 554 9.28 -12.36 -21.86
C THR A 554 7.96 -11.91 -21.19
N ARG A 555 7.06 -11.22 -21.91
CA ARG A 555 5.90 -10.55 -21.29
C ARG A 555 4.68 -11.42 -21.07
N VAL A 556 4.66 -12.67 -21.52
CA VAL A 556 3.47 -13.52 -21.37
C VAL A 556 3.20 -13.80 -19.87
N ARG A 557 1.97 -13.47 -19.45
CA ARG A 557 1.49 -13.51 -18.06
C ARG A 557 1.10 -14.90 -17.59
N SER A 558 1.04 -15.08 -16.26
CA SER A 558 0.80 -16.38 -15.62
C SER A 558 -0.50 -17.03 -16.08
N ASN A 559 -1.63 -16.31 -16.06
CA ASN A 559 -2.94 -16.86 -16.41
C ASN A 559 -2.94 -17.45 -17.83
N THR A 560 -2.37 -16.71 -18.79
CA THR A 560 -2.24 -17.14 -20.18
C THR A 560 -1.37 -18.38 -20.34
N LEU A 561 -0.33 -18.56 -19.52
CA LEU A 561 0.45 -19.79 -19.51
C LEU A 561 -0.36 -20.94 -18.88
N ILE A 562 -0.98 -20.71 -17.73
CA ILE A 562 -1.73 -21.71 -16.96
C ILE A 562 -2.92 -22.26 -17.75
N ASP A 563 -3.66 -21.41 -18.45
CA ASP A 563 -4.78 -21.82 -19.29
C ASP A 563 -4.31 -22.79 -20.37
N ALA A 564 -3.20 -22.50 -21.06
CA ALA A 564 -2.63 -23.43 -22.05
C ALA A 564 -2.08 -24.72 -21.40
N ALA A 565 -1.48 -24.64 -20.21
CA ALA A 565 -0.84 -25.78 -19.54
C ALA A 565 -1.80 -26.95 -19.34
N ARG A 566 -3.06 -26.68 -18.98
CA ARG A 566 -4.12 -27.70 -18.78
C ARG A 566 -4.40 -28.50 -20.04
N HIS A 567 -4.35 -27.85 -21.20
CA HIS A 567 -4.56 -28.51 -22.48
C HIS A 567 -3.29 -29.24 -22.94
N VAL A 568 -2.10 -28.64 -22.78
CA VAL A 568 -0.81 -29.29 -23.07
C VAL A 568 -0.65 -30.60 -22.30
N ALA A 569 -1.00 -30.60 -21.01
CA ALA A 569 -0.98 -31.79 -20.15
C ALA A 569 -1.77 -32.98 -20.73
N ARG A 570 -2.86 -32.71 -21.44
CA ARG A 570 -3.79 -33.72 -21.98
C ARG A 570 -3.50 -34.09 -23.43
N LEU A 571 -3.17 -33.09 -24.24
CA LEU A 571 -3.04 -33.23 -25.69
C LEU A 571 -1.67 -33.73 -26.11
N THR A 572 -0.63 -33.46 -25.32
CA THR A 572 0.76 -33.78 -25.65
C THR A 572 1.52 -34.43 -24.49
N PRO A 573 0.99 -35.51 -23.87
CA PRO A 573 1.66 -36.18 -22.74
C PRO A 573 3.01 -36.81 -23.10
N GLU A 574 3.31 -36.99 -24.38
CA GLU A 574 4.57 -37.54 -24.89
C GLU A 574 5.74 -36.54 -24.83
N LEU A 575 5.49 -35.26 -24.55
CA LEU A 575 6.55 -34.26 -24.38
C LEU A 575 7.55 -34.69 -23.31
N LEU A 576 8.85 -34.54 -23.61
CA LEU A 576 9.91 -34.76 -22.63
C LEU A 576 9.77 -33.80 -21.46
N SER A 577 9.53 -32.52 -21.77
CA SER A 577 9.28 -31.46 -20.81
C SER A 577 8.58 -30.27 -21.49
N VAL A 578 8.04 -29.38 -20.66
CA VAL A 578 7.74 -28.00 -21.05
C VAL A 578 8.73 -27.11 -20.33
N GLU A 579 9.51 -26.33 -21.07
CA GLU A 579 10.37 -25.31 -20.51
C GLU A 579 9.53 -24.08 -20.19
N ALA A 580 9.28 -23.86 -18.89
CA ALA A 580 8.30 -22.87 -18.41
C ALA A 580 8.85 -21.90 -17.36
N TRP A 581 10.13 -22.01 -17.01
CA TRP A 581 10.71 -21.24 -15.91
C TRP A 581 12.21 -20.97 -16.07
N GLY A 582 12.75 -20.08 -15.22
CA GLY A 582 14.14 -19.65 -15.32
C GLY A 582 14.43 -18.72 -16.50
N GLY A 583 15.70 -18.50 -16.79
CA GLY A 583 16.09 -17.42 -17.71
C GLY A 583 15.58 -16.06 -17.23
N ALA A 584 14.95 -15.28 -18.11
CA ALA A 584 14.47 -13.94 -17.77
C ALA A 584 13.09 -13.91 -17.08
N THR A 585 12.35 -15.03 -17.02
CA THR A 585 10.96 -15.02 -16.55
C THR A 585 10.83 -14.61 -15.10
N TYR A 586 11.82 -14.93 -14.26
CA TYR A 586 11.80 -14.65 -12.82
C TYR A 586 11.82 -13.14 -12.54
N ASP A 587 12.80 -12.42 -13.10
CA ASP A 587 12.91 -10.94 -12.99
C ASP A 587 11.70 -10.27 -13.64
N VAL A 588 11.34 -10.69 -14.86
CA VAL A 588 10.28 -10.04 -15.63
C VAL A 588 8.90 -10.20 -14.99
N ALA A 589 8.61 -11.35 -14.36
CA ALA A 589 7.38 -11.55 -13.62
C ALA A 589 7.19 -10.49 -12.53
N MET A 590 8.20 -10.27 -11.67
CA MET A 590 8.10 -9.26 -10.61
C MET A 590 8.15 -7.83 -11.17
N ARG A 591 9.11 -7.55 -12.05
CA ARG A 591 9.43 -6.18 -12.47
C ARG A 591 8.39 -5.57 -13.40
N PHE A 592 7.88 -6.34 -14.35
CA PHE A 592 7.06 -5.81 -15.45
C PHE A 592 5.64 -6.36 -15.47
N LEU A 593 5.42 -7.57 -14.93
CA LEU A 593 4.09 -8.17 -14.87
C LEU A 593 3.47 -8.00 -13.48
N HIS A 594 4.28 -7.67 -12.48
CA HIS A 594 3.90 -7.56 -11.08
C HIS A 594 3.21 -8.84 -10.58
N GLU A 595 3.83 -9.99 -10.88
CA GLU A 595 3.38 -11.33 -10.49
C GLU A 595 4.51 -12.05 -9.74
N ASP A 596 4.14 -12.88 -8.78
CA ASP A 596 5.10 -13.74 -8.08
C ASP A 596 5.52 -14.92 -9.00
N PRO A 597 6.81 -15.06 -9.32
CA PRO A 597 7.29 -16.14 -10.16
C PRO A 597 7.09 -17.54 -9.53
N TRP A 598 7.09 -17.64 -8.19
CA TRP A 598 6.86 -18.90 -7.48
C TRP A 598 5.41 -19.33 -7.55
N GLU A 599 4.46 -18.40 -7.38
CA GLU A 599 3.03 -18.70 -7.56
C GLU A 599 2.74 -19.14 -9.00
N ARG A 600 3.41 -18.53 -9.99
CA ARG A 600 3.35 -19.00 -11.38
C ARG A 600 3.79 -20.45 -11.51
N LEU A 601 4.90 -20.84 -10.87
CA LEU A 601 5.41 -22.21 -10.93
C LEU A 601 4.47 -23.20 -10.25
N ASP A 602 3.95 -22.87 -9.07
CA ASP A 602 3.00 -23.71 -8.33
C ASP A 602 1.73 -23.98 -9.16
N HIS A 603 1.15 -22.94 -9.76
CA HIS A 603 -0.05 -23.08 -10.58
C HIS A 603 0.21 -23.82 -11.91
N LEU A 604 1.37 -23.62 -12.54
CA LEU A 604 1.76 -24.39 -13.72
C LEU A 604 1.91 -25.88 -13.38
N ARG A 605 2.52 -26.18 -12.22
CA ARG A 605 2.65 -27.55 -11.74
C ARG A 605 1.30 -28.21 -11.50
N GLU A 606 0.36 -27.49 -10.90
CA GLU A 606 -1.01 -27.96 -10.66
C GLU A 606 -1.75 -28.20 -11.99
N ALA A 607 -1.64 -27.26 -12.93
CA ALA A 607 -2.33 -27.32 -14.22
C ALA A 607 -1.81 -28.42 -15.14
N MET A 608 -0.53 -28.76 -15.04
CA MET A 608 0.12 -29.77 -15.87
C MET A 608 0.89 -30.75 -14.98
N PRO A 609 0.27 -31.67 -14.23
CA PRO A 609 0.93 -32.47 -13.19
C PRO A 609 1.71 -33.70 -13.68
N ASN A 610 1.53 -34.09 -14.96
CA ASN A 610 2.02 -35.32 -15.58
C ASN A 610 3.25 -35.12 -16.50
N ILE A 611 3.53 -33.90 -16.95
CA ILE A 611 4.68 -33.57 -17.84
C ILE A 611 5.79 -32.91 -17.00
N ASN A 612 7.05 -33.18 -17.32
CA ASN A 612 8.18 -32.53 -16.63
C ASN A 612 8.17 -31.01 -16.88
N ILE A 613 8.34 -30.21 -15.84
CA ILE A 613 8.64 -28.78 -15.98
C ILE A 613 10.16 -28.61 -16.03
N GLN A 614 10.64 -27.97 -17.09
CA GLN A 614 12.04 -27.64 -17.26
C GLN A 614 12.29 -26.16 -17.00
N MET A 615 13.45 -25.85 -16.41
CA MET A 615 13.92 -24.47 -16.26
C MET A 615 15.33 -24.27 -16.84
N LEU A 616 15.63 -23.05 -17.24
CA LEU A 616 16.99 -22.61 -17.56
C LEU A 616 17.63 -21.96 -16.33
N LEU A 617 18.73 -22.54 -15.83
CA LEU A 617 19.44 -22.09 -14.64
C LEU A 617 20.89 -21.72 -14.99
N ARG A 618 21.35 -20.54 -14.58
CA ARG A 618 22.77 -20.18 -14.71
C ARG A 618 23.52 -20.71 -13.49
N GLY A 619 24.69 -21.30 -13.69
CA GLY A 619 25.50 -21.96 -12.65
C GLY A 619 25.59 -21.21 -11.31
N ARG A 620 26.60 -20.35 -11.15
CA ARG A 620 26.88 -19.68 -9.87
C ARG A 620 25.84 -18.62 -9.46
N ASN A 621 25.16 -18.01 -10.43
CA ASN A 621 24.27 -16.88 -10.14
C ASN A 621 22.79 -17.28 -10.11
N THR A 622 22.46 -18.57 -10.26
CA THR A 622 21.08 -19.09 -10.36
C THR A 622 20.27 -18.39 -11.46
N VAL A 623 19.33 -17.53 -11.07
CA VAL A 623 18.54 -16.65 -11.95
C VAL A 623 18.96 -15.18 -11.83
N GLY A 624 19.59 -14.78 -10.71
CA GLY A 624 20.02 -13.40 -10.42
C GLY A 624 21.33 -13.00 -11.12
N TYR A 625 21.79 -11.76 -10.93
CA TYR A 625 23.01 -11.21 -11.57
C TYR A 625 24.27 -11.23 -10.72
N THR A 626 24.12 -11.26 -9.40
CA THR A 626 25.21 -11.25 -8.43
C THR A 626 25.51 -12.69 -7.98
N PRO A 627 26.78 -13.09 -7.89
CA PRO A 627 27.13 -14.39 -7.31
C PRO A 627 26.96 -14.35 -5.78
N TYR A 628 26.22 -15.33 -5.26
CA TYR A 628 25.98 -15.53 -3.83
C TYR A 628 26.69 -16.80 -3.34
N PRO A 629 26.85 -16.99 -2.02
CA PRO A 629 27.34 -18.25 -1.47
C PRO A 629 26.49 -19.45 -1.94
N ASP A 630 27.13 -20.62 -2.05
CA ASP A 630 26.50 -21.84 -2.56
C ASP A 630 25.22 -22.23 -1.80
N SER A 631 25.08 -21.81 -0.53
CA SER A 631 23.87 -22.01 0.28
C SER A 631 22.62 -21.34 -0.33
N VAL A 632 22.76 -20.17 -0.97
CA VAL A 632 21.66 -19.49 -1.66
C VAL A 632 21.24 -20.27 -2.91
N CYS A 633 22.22 -20.77 -3.67
CA CYS A 633 21.96 -21.65 -4.82
C CYS A 633 21.25 -22.94 -4.40
N ALA A 634 21.73 -23.59 -3.34
CA ALA A 634 21.11 -24.79 -2.80
C ALA A 634 19.68 -24.53 -2.32
N ALA A 635 19.43 -23.43 -1.60
CA ALA A 635 18.08 -23.04 -1.17
C ALA A 635 17.15 -22.81 -2.36
N PHE A 636 17.61 -22.09 -3.39
CA PHE A 636 16.85 -21.85 -4.61
C PHE A 636 16.49 -23.15 -5.34
N VAL A 637 17.46 -24.03 -5.57
CA VAL A 637 17.25 -25.30 -6.27
C VAL A 637 16.29 -26.19 -5.50
N ASN A 638 16.47 -26.31 -4.18
CA ASN A 638 15.57 -27.11 -3.34
C ASN A 638 14.14 -26.59 -3.37
N GLU A 639 13.95 -25.27 -3.29
CA GLU A 639 12.63 -24.65 -3.34
C GLU A 639 11.98 -24.78 -4.72
N ALA A 640 12.74 -24.60 -5.81
CA ALA A 640 12.26 -24.79 -7.18
C ALA A 640 11.87 -26.25 -7.46
N ALA A 641 12.66 -27.21 -6.99
CA ALA A 641 12.35 -28.64 -7.10
C ALA A 641 11.09 -29.00 -6.30
N ARG A 642 10.94 -28.44 -5.10
CA ARG A 642 9.75 -28.63 -4.25
C ARG A 642 8.48 -28.07 -4.89
N SER A 643 8.58 -26.88 -5.48
CA SER A 643 7.46 -26.18 -6.12
C SER A 643 7.03 -26.89 -7.41
N GLY A 644 7.96 -27.37 -8.24
CA GLY A 644 7.57 -28.21 -9.37
C GLY A 644 8.55 -28.38 -10.52
N VAL A 645 9.76 -27.82 -10.46
CA VAL A 645 10.79 -28.01 -11.50
C VAL A 645 11.35 -29.43 -11.43
N ASP A 646 11.29 -30.14 -12.55
CA ASP A 646 11.75 -31.52 -12.67
C ASP A 646 13.10 -31.63 -13.42
N ILE A 647 13.38 -30.69 -14.34
CA ILE A 647 14.61 -30.64 -15.14
C ILE A 647 15.27 -29.27 -15.02
N PHE A 648 16.51 -29.24 -14.56
CA PHE A 648 17.34 -28.04 -14.48
C PHE A 648 18.35 -28.07 -15.62
N ARG A 649 18.15 -27.23 -16.63
CA ARG A 649 19.13 -26.98 -17.69
C ARG A 649 20.15 -25.95 -17.19
N ILE A 650 21.31 -26.43 -16.77
CA ILE A 650 22.37 -25.64 -16.15
C ILE A 650 23.39 -25.23 -17.22
N PHE A 651 23.73 -23.95 -17.28
CA PHE A 651 24.76 -23.46 -18.20
C PHE A 651 25.64 -22.39 -17.52
N ASP A 652 26.80 -22.15 -18.13
CA ASP A 652 27.67 -21.02 -17.83
C ASP A 652 27.90 -20.18 -19.09
N ALA A 653 28.08 -18.87 -18.92
CA ALA A 653 28.20 -17.95 -20.05
C ALA A 653 29.52 -18.12 -20.82
N LEU A 654 30.55 -18.67 -20.19
CA LEU A 654 31.88 -18.91 -20.73
C LEU A 654 32.22 -20.40 -20.84
N ASN A 655 31.23 -21.29 -20.67
CA ASN A 655 31.40 -22.75 -20.62
C ASN A 655 32.36 -23.22 -19.50
N ASP A 656 32.47 -22.47 -18.40
CA ASP A 656 33.28 -22.86 -17.25
C ASP A 656 32.48 -23.80 -16.33
N VAL A 657 32.78 -25.11 -16.40
CA VAL A 657 32.12 -26.15 -15.58
C VAL A 657 32.31 -25.89 -14.08
N SER A 658 33.42 -25.26 -13.66
CA SER A 658 33.64 -24.92 -12.25
C SER A 658 32.61 -23.91 -11.73
N GLN A 659 32.12 -23.01 -12.58
CA GLN A 659 31.03 -22.08 -12.25
C GLN A 659 29.65 -22.75 -12.27
N MET A 660 29.52 -23.90 -12.92
CA MET A 660 28.28 -24.68 -12.94
C MET A 660 28.14 -25.61 -11.73
N ARG A 661 29.26 -25.98 -11.08
CA ARG A 661 29.27 -26.93 -9.95
C ARG A 661 28.27 -26.63 -8.84
N PRO A 662 28.12 -25.39 -8.32
CA PRO A 662 27.17 -25.12 -7.25
C PRO A 662 25.73 -25.53 -7.60
N ALA A 663 25.28 -25.23 -8.83
CA ALA A 663 23.96 -25.62 -9.30
C ALA A 663 23.87 -27.13 -9.61
N ILE A 664 24.89 -27.72 -10.23
CA ILE A 664 24.91 -29.15 -10.55
C ILE A 664 24.82 -29.97 -9.28
N ASP A 665 25.70 -29.70 -8.32
CA ASP A 665 25.76 -30.43 -7.06
C ASP A 665 24.46 -30.23 -6.25
N ALA A 666 23.88 -29.03 -6.23
CA ALA A 666 22.57 -28.78 -5.60
C ALA A 666 21.43 -29.60 -6.24
N VAL A 667 21.37 -29.67 -7.57
CA VAL A 667 20.34 -30.44 -8.29
C VAL A 667 20.51 -31.94 -8.04
N LEU A 668 21.74 -32.44 -8.10
CA LEU A 668 22.05 -33.84 -7.78
C LEU A 668 21.63 -34.22 -6.36
N ASN A 669 21.84 -33.31 -5.39
CA ASN A 669 21.47 -33.51 -4.00
C ASN A 669 19.95 -33.61 -3.77
N THR A 670 19.11 -33.13 -4.69
CA THR A 670 17.64 -33.32 -4.60
C THR A 670 17.23 -34.79 -4.73
N GLY A 671 18.04 -35.62 -5.39
CA GLY A 671 17.80 -37.04 -5.66
C GLY A 671 16.58 -37.36 -6.53
N THR A 672 15.81 -36.35 -6.95
CA THR A 672 14.49 -36.50 -7.59
C THR A 672 14.40 -35.78 -8.94
N THR A 673 15.29 -34.82 -9.20
CA THR A 673 15.27 -33.98 -10.40
C THR A 673 16.48 -34.23 -11.31
N ILE A 674 16.41 -33.76 -12.55
CA ILE A 674 17.42 -33.99 -13.58
C ILE A 674 18.33 -32.77 -13.70
N ALA A 675 19.62 -32.96 -13.40
CA ALA A 675 20.70 -32.09 -13.87
C ALA A 675 20.98 -32.31 -15.38
N GLU A 676 20.48 -31.41 -16.23
CA GLU A 676 20.83 -31.30 -17.64
C GLU A 676 21.90 -30.21 -17.79
N VAL A 677 23.12 -30.55 -18.19
CA VAL A 677 24.23 -29.59 -18.21
C VAL A 677 24.58 -29.23 -19.65
N ALA A 678 24.53 -27.94 -19.96
CA ALA A 678 24.59 -27.42 -21.30
C ALA A 678 25.96 -26.83 -21.65
N MET A 679 26.48 -27.21 -22.82
CA MET A 679 27.55 -26.48 -23.49
C MET A 679 26.95 -25.45 -24.45
N ALA A 680 27.33 -24.18 -24.29
CA ALA A 680 27.01 -23.13 -25.24
C ALA A 680 27.81 -23.33 -26.53
N TYR A 681 27.11 -23.40 -27.67
CA TYR A 681 27.73 -23.56 -28.99
C TYR A 681 28.06 -22.19 -29.61
N SER A 682 29.30 -22.02 -30.08
CA SER A 682 29.78 -20.83 -30.80
C SER A 682 30.78 -21.22 -31.88
N GLY A 683 31.07 -20.30 -32.80
CA GLY A 683 32.02 -20.53 -33.89
C GLY A 683 31.44 -21.43 -34.97
N ASP A 684 32.32 -21.93 -35.83
CA ASP A 684 31.94 -22.80 -36.96
C ASP A 684 32.77 -24.08 -36.97
N LEU A 685 32.20 -25.16 -36.45
CA LEU A 685 32.84 -26.48 -36.40
C LEU A 685 33.12 -27.08 -37.79
N THR A 686 32.52 -26.51 -38.85
CA THR A 686 32.71 -26.92 -40.24
C THR A 686 33.82 -26.14 -40.94
N ASP A 687 34.26 -25.00 -40.40
CA ASP A 687 35.38 -24.24 -40.95
C ASP A 687 36.71 -24.94 -40.60
N PRO A 688 37.50 -25.39 -41.60
CA PRO A 688 38.81 -25.99 -41.33
C PRO A 688 39.81 -25.03 -40.67
N ASN A 689 39.54 -23.72 -40.66
CA ASN A 689 40.36 -22.70 -40.01
C ASN A 689 39.92 -22.37 -38.57
N GLU A 690 38.83 -22.96 -38.06
CA GLU A 690 38.43 -22.78 -36.67
C GLU A 690 39.49 -23.38 -35.74
N LYS A 691 40.02 -22.56 -34.83
CA LYS A 691 41.13 -22.92 -33.93
C LYS A 691 40.72 -22.92 -32.46
N LEU A 692 39.60 -22.28 -32.13
CA LEU A 692 39.14 -22.13 -30.75
C LEU A 692 38.03 -23.13 -30.45
N TYR A 693 36.89 -23.00 -31.13
CA TYR A 693 35.70 -23.84 -30.94
C TYR A 693 35.78 -25.13 -31.76
N THR A 694 36.88 -25.88 -31.57
CA THR A 694 37.16 -27.12 -32.28
C THR A 694 36.37 -28.31 -31.72
N LEU A 695 36.39 -29.45 -32.41
CA LEU A 695 35.77 -30.67 -31.90
C LEU A 695 36.41 -31.10 -30.58
N ASP A 696 37.73 -31.02 -30.47
CA ASP A 696 38.47 -31.35 -29.24
C ASP A 696 38.07 -30.45 -28.06
N TYR A 697 37.77 -29.17 -28.32
CA TYR A 697 37.24 -28.27 -27.29
C TYR A 697 35.91 -28.78 -26.75
N TYR A 698 34.95 -29.08 -27.62
CA TYR A 698 33.62 -29.55 -27.20
C TYR A 698 33.67 -30.94 -26.54
N LEU A 699 34.55 -31.85 -26.99
CA LEU A 699 34.70 -33.17 -26.38
C LEU A 699 35.33 -33.08 -24.98
N LYS A 700 36.32 -32.21 -24.76
CA LYS A 700 36.88 -31.97 -23.41
C LYS A 700 35.87 -31.34 -22.47
N LEU A 701 35.09 -30.38 -22.98
CA LEU A 701 34.00 -29.78 -22.22
C LEU A 701 32.94 -30.83 -21.85
N ALA A 702 32.57 -31.70 -22.79
CA ALA A 702 31.66 -32.81 -22.55
C ALA A 702 32.19 -33.78 -21.49
N GLU A 703 33.49 -34.11 -21.52
CA GLU A 703 34.14 -34.93 -20.50
C GLU A 703 33.99 -34.31 -19.10
N GLN A 704 34.29 -33.01 -18.96
CA GLN A 704 34.12 -32.28 -17.70
C GLN A 704 32.66 -32.26 -17.20
N ILE A 705 31.71 -32.13 -18.12
CA ILE A 705 30.27 -32.17 -17.81
C ILE A 705 29.83 -33.57 -17.37
N VAL A 706 30.31 -34.63 -18.02
CA VAL A 706 30.01 -36.00 -17.62
C VAL A 706 30.61 -36.30 -16.24
N ASP A 707 31.85 -35.87 -16.00
CA ASP A 707 32.55 -36.03 -14.73
C ASP A 707 31.90 -35.24 -13.58
N SER A 708 31.10 -34.20 -13.87
CA SER A 708 30.32 -33.50 -12.85
C SER A 708 29.10 -34.29 -12.36
N GLY A 709 28.79 -35.43 -12.98
CA GLY A 709 27.63 -36.25 -12.63
C GLY A 709 26.34 -35.83 -13.34
N ALA A 710 26.43 -35.08 -14.45
CA ALA A 710 25.26 -34.69 -15.23
C ALA A 710 24.43 -35.92 -15.65
N HIS A 711 23.11 -35.77 -15.68
CA HIS A 711 22.22 -36.82 -16.16
C HIS A 711 22.01 -36.73 -17.68
N ILE A 712 21.96 -35.51 -18.20
CA ILE A 712 21.76 -35.21 -19.62
C ILE A 712 22.81 -34.20 -20.06
N LEU A 713 23.39 -34.42 -21.25
CA LEU A 713 24.30 -33.48 -21.89
C LEU A 713 23.49 -32.62 -22.89
N ALA A 714 23.50 -31.30 -22.73
CA ALA A 714 22.81 -30.42 -23.65
C ALA A 714 23.77 -29.63 -24.55
N VAL A 715 23.40 -29.46 -25.82
CA VAL A 715 24.04 -28.52 -26.74
C VAL A 715 23.11 -27.32 -26.86
N LYS A 716 23.53 -26.17 -26.31
CA LYS A 716 22.77 -24.92 -26.35
C LYS A 716 23.32 -24.01 -27.44
N ASP A 717 22.71 -24.06 -28.61
CA ASP A 717 22.97 -23.14 -29.73
C ASP A 717 22.08 -21.90 -29.64
N MET A 718 22.43 -21.00 -28.71
CA MET A 718 21.65 -19.81 -28.34
C MET A 718 21.46 -18.77 -29.45
N ALA A 719 22.25 -18.83 -30.52
CA ALA A 719 22.16 -17.89 -31.64
C ALA A 719 21.65 -18.55 -32.94
N GLY A 720 21.61 -19.89 -33.00
CA GLY A 720 21.23 -20.58 -34.23
C GLY A 720 22.39 -20.67 -35.23
N LEU A 721 23.59 -20.96 -34.74
CA LEU A 721 24.84 -21.03 -35.51
C LEU A 721 25.11 -22.43 -36.03
N MET A 722 24.63 -23.46 -35.34
CA MET A 722 24.97 -24.84 -35.64
C MET A 722 24.35 -25.25 -36.96
N LYS A 723 25.20 -25.46 -37.96
CA LYS A 723 24.79 -25.95 -39.29
C LYS A 723 24.50 -27.46 -39.25
N PRO A 724 23.72 -28.01 -40.19
CA PRO A 724 23.45 -29.46 -40.22
C PRO A 724 24.72 -30.33 -40.20
N ALA A 725 25.75 -29.96 -40.97
CA ALA A 725 27.02 -30.69 -40.97
C ALA A 725 27.78 -30.59 -39.63
N ALA A 726 27.71 -29.45 -38.94
CA ALA A 726 28.26 -29.30 -37.59
C ALA A 726 27.52 -30.19 -36.59
N ALA A 727 26.18 -30.21 -36.67
CA ALA A 727 25.34 -31.03 -35.81
C ALA A 727 25.62 -32.52 -35.99
N THR A 728 25.69 -33.00 -37.24
CA THR A 728 26.06 -34.40 -37.51
C THR A 728 27.40 -34.75 -36.88
N LYS A 729 28.42 -33.91 -37.08
CA LYS A 729 29.77 -34.13 -36.57
C LYS A 729 29.81 -34.13 -35.03
N LEU A 730 29.29 -33.07 -34.41
CA LEU A 730 29.34 -32.91 -32.94
C LEU A 730 28.53 -34.00 -32.25
N VAL A 731 27.26 -34.20 -32.63
CA VAL A 731 26.38 -35.16 -31.97
C VAL A 731 26.89 -36.59 -32.14
N SER A 732 27.38 -36.97 -33.33
CA SER A 732 27.93 -38.31 -33.55
C SER A 732 29.10 -38.60 -32.62
N GLU A 733 30.02 -37.63 -32.45
CA GLU A 733 31.18 -37.80 -31.59
C GLU A 733 30.80 -37.74 -30.10
N LEU A 734 29.85 -36.90 -29.69
CA LEU A 734 29.31 -36.94 -28.33
C LEU A 734 28.69 -38.30 -28.02
N ARG A 735 27.88 -38.85 -28.94
CA ARG A 735 27.22 -40.15 -28.75
C ARG A 735 28.17 -41.33 -28.74
N LYS A 736 29.29 -41.22 -29.44
CA LYS A 736 30.33 -42.25 -29.48
C LYS A 736 31.19 -42.26 -28.22
N ASN A 737 31.47 -41.10 -27.64
CA ASN A 737 32.41 -40.97 -26.53
C ASN A 737 31.71 -40.96 -25.15
N PHE A 738 30.41 -40.65 -25.07
CA PHE A 738 29.69 -40.53 -23.80
C PHE A 738 28.35 -41.28 -23.80
N ASP A 739 27.99 -41.82 -22.64
CA ASP A 739 26.76 -42.60 -22.43
C ASP A 739 25.52 -41.75 -22.11
N LEU A 740 25.70 -40.46 -21.79
CA LEU A 740 24.59 -39.55 -21.49
C LEU A 740 23.72 -39.32 -22.74
N PRO A 741 22.39 -39.13 -22.57
CA PRO A 741 21.54 -38.63 -23.63
C PRO A 741 21.97 -37.21 -24.03
N VAL A 742 21.83 -36.89 -25.32
CA VAL A 742 22.18 -35.60 -25.91
C VAL A 742 20.92 -34.81 -26.25
N HIS A 743 20.71 -33.67 -25.60
CA HIS A 743 19.60 -32.75 -25.85
C HIS A 743 20.08 -31.56 -26.69
N VAL A 744 19.51 -31.34 -27.88
CA VAL A 744 19.92 -30.25 -28.77
C VAL A 744 18.90 -29.11 -28.77
N HIS A 745 19.36 -27.93 -28.36
CA HIS A 745 18.59 -26.69 -28.37
C HIS A 745 19.18 -25.73 -29.41
N THR A 746 18.35 -25.15 -30.28
CA THR A 746 18.77 -24.10 -31.22
C THR A 746 17.67 -23.07 -31.47
N HIS A 747 18.05 -21.90 -32.01
CA HIS A 747 17.14 -20.84 -32.45
C HIS A 747 17.10 -20.78 -33.98
N ASP A 748 15.93 -20.58 -34.57
CA ASP A 748 15.71 -20.59 -36.02
C ASP A 748 16.01 -19.24 -36.70
N THR A 749 17.02 -18.50 -36.19
CA THR A 749 17.31 -17.11 -36.62
C THR A 749 17.60 -17.02 -38.11
N ALA A 750 18.30 -18.03 -38.64
CA ALA A 750 18.62 -18.16 -40.06
C ALA A 750 17.53 -18.86 -40.88
N GLY A 751 16.48 -19.40 -40.25
CA GLY A 751 15.33 -20.06 -40.90
C GLY A 751 15.63 -21.46 -41.45
N GLY A 752 16.73 -22.09 -41.01
CA GLY A 752 17.19 -23.39 -41.51
C GLY A 752 17.34 -24.47 -40.44
N GLN A 753 16.97 -24.20 -39.19
CA GLN A 753 17.37 -25.06 -38.07
C GLN A 753 16.57 -26.35 -37.93
N LEU A 754 15.42 -26.48 -38.60
CA LEU A 754 14.77 -27.78 -38.75
C LEU A 754 15.70 -28.81 -39.44
N ALA A 755 16.51 -28.37 -40.42
CA ALA A 755 17.49 -29.25 -41.06
C ALA A 755 18.62 -29.65 -40.10
N THR A 756 18.98 -28.77 -39.17
CA THR A 756 19.95 -29.05 -38.11
C THR A 756 19.40 -30.08 -37.12
N TYR A 757 18.13 -29.96 -36.72
CA TYR A 757 17.49 -30.99 -35.90
C TYR A 757 17.39 -32.34 -36.61
N TRP A 758 17.04 -32.35 -37.89
CA TRP A 758 17.08 -33.57 -38.69
C TRP A 758 18.46 -34.23 -38.68
N ALA A 759 19.51 -33.44 -38.92
CA ALA A 759 20.89 -33.92 -38.92
C ALA A 759 21.37 -34.39 -37.54
N ALA A 760 20.97 -33.69 -36.46
CA ALA A 760 21.27 -34.06 -35.08
C ALA A 760 20.57 -35.36 -34.68
N ALA A 761 19.27 -35.49 -34.97
CA ALA A 761 18.49 -36.70 -34.70
C ALA A 761 19.03 -37.90 -35.49
N ALA A 762 19.43 -37.68 -36.75
CA ALA A 762 20.07 -38.71 -37.57
C ALA A 762 21.44 -39.16 -37.00
N ALA A 763 22.19 -38.24 -36.40
CA ALA A 763 23.42 -38.52 -35.65
C ALA A 763 23.17 -39.11 -34.24
N GLY A 764 21.90 -39.23 -33.85
CA GLY A 764 21.45 -39.92 -32.65
C GLY A 764 21.10 -39.02 -31.47
N ALA A 765 21.03 -37.69 -31.62
CA ALA A 765 20.55 -36.79 -30.55
C ALA A 765 19.25 -37.32 -29.95
N ASP A 766 19.10 -37.31 -28.64
CA ASP A 766 18.01 -37.98 -27.94
C ASP A 766 16.77 -37.08 -27.82
N ALA A 767 16.96 -35.76 -27.74
CA ALA A 767 15.89 -34.78 -27.63
C ALA A 767 16.19 -33.47 -28.37
N VAL A 768 15.14 -32.72 -28.73
CA VAL A 768 15.20 -31.37 -29.32
C VAL A 768 14.17 -30.42 -28.72
N ASP A 769 14.43 -29.11 -28.79
CA ASP A 769 13.50 -28.06 -28.34
C ASP A 769 12.66 -27.49 -29.50
N GLY A 770 11.36 -27.27 -29.29
CA GLY A 770 10.49 -26.58 -30.26
C GLY A 770 9.54 -25.58 -29.60
N ALA A 771 8.89 -24.74 -30.40
CA ALA A 771 7.85 -23.82 -29.92
C ALA A 771 6.57 -23.94 -30.77
N SER A 772 5.41 -23.61 -30.21
CA SER A 772 4.14 -23.54 -30.95
C SER A 772 4.30 -22.62 -32.17
N ALA A 773 3.74 -23.00 -33.32
CA ALA A 773 4.04 -22.32 -34.59
C ALA A 773 3.86 -20.79 -34.55
N PRO A 774 2.80 -20.22 -33.94
CA PRO A 774 2.63 -18.77 -33.82
C PRO A 774 3.71 -18.07 -33.00
N LEU A 775 4.41 -18.78 -32.11
CA LEU A 775 5.51 -18.28 -31.29
C LEU A 775 6.85 -18.96 -31.65
N SER A 776 6.99 -19.45 -32.89
CA SER A 776 8.21 -20.10 -33.38
C SER A 776 8.89 -19.30 -34.48
N GLY A 777 10.07 -19.77 -34.91
CA GLY A 777 10.79 -19.23 -36.04
C GLY A 777 11.54 -17.92 -35.72
N THR A 778 12.40 -17.49 -36.64
CA THR A 778 13.25 -16.30 -36.45
C THR A 778 14.05 -16.42 -35.16
N THR A 779 14.03 -15.45 -34.26
CA THR A 779 14.78 -15.52 -33.01
C THR A 779 14.26 -16.58 -32.02
N SER A 780 13.14 -17.25 -32.28
CA SER A 780 12.63 -18.38 -31.47
C SER A 780 13.05 -19.75 -32.05
N GLN A 781 12.70 -20.83 -31.36
CA GLN A 781 12.94 -22.21 -31.75
C GLN A 781 12.18 -22.59 -33.04
N PRO A 782 12.61 -23.66 -33.74
CA PRO A 782 11.80 -24.26 -34.80
C PRO A 782 10.40 -24.68 -34.34
N SER A 783 9.44 -24.63 -35.26
CA SER A 783 8.03 -24.96 -34.99
C SER A 783 7.84 -26.41 -34.54
N LEU A 784 7.06 -26.63 -33.47
CA LEU A 784 6.63 -27.95 -33.02
C LEU A 784 5.87 -28.72 -34.11
N SER A 785 4.92 -28.08 -34.81
CA SER A 785 4.18 -28.74 -35.88
C SER A 785 5.10 -29.12 -37.04
N ALA A 786 6.12 -28.30 -37.34
CA ALA A 786 7.13 -28.64 -38.34
C ALA A 786 8.06 -29.79 -37.89
N ILE A 787 8.48 -29.82 -36.63
CA ILE A 787 9.28 -30.93 -36.06
C ILE A 787 8.48 -32.23 -36.13
N VAL A 788 7.25 -32.23 -35.61
CA VAL A 788 6.38 -33.42 -35.60
C VAL A 788 6.16 -33.92 -37.03
N ALA A 789 5.78 -33.03 -37.96
CA ALA A 789 5.56 -33.40 -39.36
C ALA A 789 6.83 -33.93 -40.05
N ALA A 790 8.00 -33.37 -39.73
CA ALA A 790 9.27 -33.81 -40.33
C ALA A 790 9.61 -35.25 -39.94
N PHE A 791 9.41 -35.62 -38.67
CA PHE A 791 9.77 -36.95 -38.16
C PHE A 791 8.62 -37.97 -38.20
N ASP A 792 7.41 -37.57 -38.59
CA ASP A 792 6.27 -38.47 -38.71
C ASP A 792 6.56 -39.61 -39.70
N ASN A 793 6.14 -40.82 -39.34
CA ASN A 793 6.41 -42.07 -40.09
C ASN A 793 7.90 -42.36 -40.36
N THR A 794 8.81 -41.81 -39.55
CA THR A 794 10.25 -42.14 -39.58
C THR A 794 10.66 -43.03 -38.39
N TYR A 795 11.87 -43.59 -38.42
CA TYR A 795 12.44 -44.35 -37.29
C TYR A 795 12.66 -43.50 -36.03
N ARG A 796 12.57 -42.18 -36.14
CA ARG A 796 12.73 -41.20 -35.05
C ARG A 796 11.41 -40.50 -34.73
N SER A 797 10.25 -41.08 -35.09
CA SER A 797 8.93 -40.48 -34.81
C SER A 797 8.83 -40.01 -33.36
N THR A 798 8.32 -38.79 -33.17
CA THR A 798 8.26 -38.13 -31.85
C THR A 798 7.17 -38.72 -30.96
N GLY A 799 6.19 -39.42 -31.54
CA GLY A 799 4.99 -39.90 -30.83
C GLY A 799 3.94 -38.83 -30.58
N LEU A 800 4.24 -37.56 -30.84
CA LEU A 800 3.29 -36.44 -30.70
C LEU A 800 2.31 -36.42 -31.88
N SER A 801 1.05 -36.09 -31.59
CA SER A 801 0.04 -35.87 -32.63
C SER A 801 0.18 -34.49 -33.27
N LEU A 802 0.27 -34.44 -34.61
CA LEU A 802 0.30 -33.18 -35.35
C LEU A 802 -1.00 -32.36 -35.15
N ASP A 803 -2.15 -33.04 -35.09
CA ASP A 803 -3.43 -32.38 -34.83
C ASP A 803 -3.49 -31.80 -33.41
N ALA A 804 -2.90 -32.50 -32.43
CA ALA A 804 -2.87 -32.04 -31.05
C ALA A 804 -2.06 -30.74 -30.90
N VAL A 805 -0.84 -30.71 -31.44
CA VAL A 805 -0.01 -29.47 -31.42
C VAL A 805 -0.65 -28.35 -32.25
N GLY A 806 -1.24 -28.68 -33.40
CA GLY A 806 -1.92 -27.72 -34.28
C GLY A 806 -3.17 -27.11 -33.65
N SER A 807 -3.88 -27.85 -32.80
CA SER A 807 -5.10 -27.37 -32.13
C SER A 807 -4.85 -26.25 -31.11
N LEU A 808 -3.61 -26.09 -30.63
CA LEU A 808 -3.20 -25.03 -29.72
C LEU A 808 -2.74 -23.75 -30.45
N GLU A 809 -2.46 -23.81 -31.75
CA GLU A 809 -1.97 -22.65 -32.51
C GLU A 809 -2.96 -21.48 -32.55
N PRO A 810 -4.29 -21.66 -32.73
CA PRO A 810 -5.23 -20.54 -32.70
C PRO A 810 -5.23 -19.76 -31.38
N TYR A 811 -4.95 -20.43 -30.26
CA TYR A 811 -4.78 -19.81 -28.95
C TYR A 811 -3.54 -18.91 -28.93
N TRP A 812 -2.38 -19.47 -29.27
CA TRP A 812 -1.12 -18.72 -29.24
C TRP A 812 -1.08 -17.59 -30.27
N GLU A 813 -1.78 -17.72 -31.40
CA GLU A 813 -1.96 -16.62 -32.36
C GLU A 813 -2.78 -15.47 -31.75
N ALA A 814 -3.86 -15.78 -31.04
CA ALA A 814 -4.67 -14.77 -30.34
C ALA A 814 -3.88 -14.11 -29.21
N VAL A 815 -3.11 -14.88 -28.44
CA VAL A 815 -2.17 -14.35 -27.43
C VAL A 815 -1.18 -13.39 -28.09
N ARG A 816 -0.46 -13.82 -29.13
CA ARG A 816 0.54 -12.97 -29.81
C ARG A 816 -0.04 -11.63 -30.27
N LYS A 817 -1.27 -11.63 -30.82
CA LYS A 817 -1.98 -10.40 -31.22
C LYS A 817 -2.31 -9.47 -30.06
N LEU A 818 -2.52 -10.00 -28.85
CA LEU A 818 -2.74 -9.19 -27.66
C LEU A 818 -1.43 -8.55 -27.14
N TYR A 819 -0.29 -9.19 -27.40
CA TYR A 819 1.04 -8.77 -26.93
C TYR A 819 1.85 -7.98 -27.98
N VAL A 820 1.20 -7.46 -29.03
CA VAL A 820 1.82 -6.69 -30.13
C VAL A 820 2.80 -5.60 -29.70
N PRO A 821 2.56 -4.80 -28.63
CA PRO A 821 3.51 -3.78 -28.18
C PRO A 821 4.89 -4.32 -27.79
N PHE A 822 5.02 -5.63 -27.56
CA PHE A 822 6.25 -6.30 -27.14
C PHE A 822 6.91 -7.13 -28.27
N GLU A 823 6.36 -7.09 -29.48
CA GLU A 823 6.96 -7.74 -30.65
C GLU A 823 8.36 -7.19 -30.90
N SER A 824 9.34 -8.07 -30.75
CA SER A 824 10.77 -7.72 -30.81
C SER A 824 11.58 -8.65 -31.72
N GLY A 825 10.97 -9.73 -32.22
CA GLY A 825 11.57 -10.63 -33.19
C GLY A 825 11.88 -9.95 -34.53
N THR A 826 12.81 -10.53 -35.30
CA THR A 826 13.11 -10.05 -36.65
C THR A 826 11.93 -10.34 -37.59
N PRO A 827 11.62 -9.46 -38.56
CA PRO A 827 10.48 -9.65 -39.47
C PRO A 827 10.62 -10.87 -40.40
N GLY A 828 11.82 -11.44 -40.49
CA GLY A 828 12.08 -12.71 -41.18
C GLY A 828 13.46 -13.26 -40.83
N PRO A 829 13.84 -14.42 -41.41
CA PRO A 829 15.14 -15.03 -41.21
C PRO A 829 16.31 -14.14 -41.70
N THR A 830 17.46 -14.25 -41.05
CA THR A 830 18.69 -13.53 -41.44
C THR A 830 19.94 -14.39 -41.36
N GLY A 831 20.74 -14.39 -42.42
CA GLY A 831 22.05 -15.06 -42.44
C GLY A 831 23.17 -14.28 -41.77
N ARG A 832 22.93 -13.01 -41.38
CA ARG A 832 23.94 -12.17 -40.71
C ARG A 832 24.33 -12.73 -39.34
N VAL A 833 23.47 -13.57 -38.74
CA VAL A 833 23.74 -14.25 -37.47
C VAL A 833 25.02 -15.10 -37.48
N TYR A 834 25.40 -15.66 -38.63
CA TYR A 834 26.66 -16.40 -38.77
C TYR A 834 27.91 -15.52 -38.73
N LEU A 835 27.77 -14.18 -38.82
CA LEU A 835 28.86 -13.22 -38.68
C LEU A 835 28.91 -12.63 -37.27
N HIS A 836 27.80 -12.05 -36.81
CA HIS A 836 27.76 -11.34 -35.53
C HIS A 836 27.52 -12.25 -34.33
N GLU A 837 26.98 -13.46 -34.54
CA GLU A 837 26.75 -14.47 -33.50
C GLU A 837 25.93 -13.93 -32.30
N ILE A 838 24.98 -13.01 -32.56
CA ILE A 838 24.14 -12.41 -31.51
C ILE A 838 23.01 -13.39 -31.19
N PRO A 839 22.83 -13.82 -29.93
CA PRO A 839 21.72 -14.66 -29.51
C PRO A 839 20.36 -13.99 -29.73
N GLY A 840 19.31 -14.79 -29.95
CA GLY A 840 17.95 -14.28 -30.23
C GLY A 840 17.48 -13.21 -29.25
N GLY A 841 17.46 -13.53 -27.94
CA GLY A 841 17.04 -12.57 -26.91
C GLY A 841 17.93 -11.32 -26.80
N GLN A 842 19.24 -11.44 -27.08
CA GLN A 842 20.14 -10.27 -27.11
C GLN A 842 19.85 -9.39 -28.33
N LEU A 843 19.52 -9.97 -29.48
CA LEU A 843 19.24 -9.24 -30.71
C LEU A 843 18.00 -8.34 -30.53
N SER A 844 16.94 -8.88 -29.95
CA SER A 844 15.72 -8.15 -29.59
C SER A 844 16.03 -6.98 -28.64
N ASN A 845 16.80 -7.23 -27.58
CA ASN A 845 17.20 -6.20 -26.62
C ASN A 845 18.09 -5.11 -27.23
N LEU A 846 19.06 -5.48 -28.06
CA LEU A 846 19.99 -4.55 -28.69
C LEU A 846 19.26 -3.63 -29.67
N ARG A 847 18.23 -4.13 -30.37
CA ARG A 847 17.35 -3.30 -31.23
C ARG A 847 16.58 -2.27 -30.41
N ALA A 848 15.97 -2.69 -29.30
CA ALA A 848 15.25 -1.77 -28.42
C ALA A 848 16.20 -0.68 -27.85
N GLN A 849 17.40 -1.05 -27.43
CA GLN A 849 18.43 -0.11 -26.97
C GLN A 849 18.88 0.85 -28.08
N ALA A 850 19.10 0.33 -29.30
CA ALA A 850 19.47 1.15 -30.45
C ALA A 850 18.37 2.18 -30.79
N ILE A 851 17.08 1.79 -30.74
CA ILE A 851 15.95 2.70 -30.93
C ILE A 851 15.96 3.81 -29.87
N ALA A 852 16.10 3.44 -28.59
CA ALA A 852 16.13 4.39 -27.48
C ALA A 852 17.29 5.41 -27.58
N LEU A 853 18.42 5.00 -28.17
CA LEU A 853 19.61 5.84 -28.37
C LEU A 853 19.60 6.60 -29.71
N GLY A 854 18.55 6.48 -30.54
CA GLY A 854 18.50 7.10 -31.87
C GLY A 854 19.47 6.49 -32.89
N LEU A 855 19.85 5.23 -32.69
CA LEU A 855 20.78 4.46 -33.52
C LEU A 855 20.08 3.41 -34.39
N ALA A 856 18.75 3.40 -34.42
CA ALA A 856 17.96 2.38 -35.15
C ALA A 856 18.33 2.27 -36.64
N ASP A 857 18.52 3.39 -37.33
CA ASP A 857 18.88 3.43 -38.76
C ASP A 857 20.33 2.99 -39.05
N ARG A 858 21.10 2.67 -38.00
CA ARG A 858 22.50 2.22 -38.08
C ARG A 858 22.68 0.83 -37.47
N PHE A 859 21.62 0.02 -37.40
CA PHE A 859 21.67 -1.26 -36.71
C PHE A 859 22.65 -2.25 -37.35
N GLU A 860 22.80 -2.25 -38.66
CA GLU A 860 23.79 -3.10 -39.36
C GLU A 860 25.22 -2.76 -38.93
N LEU A 861 25.50 -1.48 -38.67
CA LEU A 861 26.79 -1.04 -38.13
C LEU A 861 27.00 -1.53 -36.69
N ILE A 862 25.94 -1.60 -35.89
CA ILE A 862 25.98 -2.19 -34.53
C ILE A 862 26.29 -3.68 -34.63
N GLU A 863 25.64 -4.42 -35.54
CA GLU A 863 25.93 -5.85 -35.76
C GLU A 863 27.38 -6.08 -36.21
N ASP A 864 27.90 -5.26 -37.12
CA ASP A 864 29.29 -5.34 -37.59
C ASP A 864 30.28 -4.99 -36.45
N ASN A 865 29.97 -3.98 -35.64
CA ASN A 865 30.76 -3.64 -34.45
C ASN A 865 30.69 -4.74 -33.39
N TYR A 866 29.55 -5.41 -33.23
CA TYR A 866 29.40 -6.53 -32.31
C TYR A 866 30.32 -7.68 -32.70
N ALA A 867 30.42 -8.01 -33.99
CA ALA A 867 31.37 -8.99 -34.50
C ALA A 867 32.84 -8.56 -34.23
N ALA A 868 33.17 -7.28 -34.46
CA ALA A 868 34.51 -6.76 -34.19
C ALA A 868 34.87 -6.77 -32.70
N VAL A 869 33.91 -6.42 -31.83
CA VAL A 869 34.08 -6.46 -30.38
C VAL A 869 34.25 -7.90 -29.89
N ASN A 870 33.50 -8.85 -30.45
CA ASN A 870 33.66 -10.27 -30.15
C ASN A 870 35.10 -10.74 -30.42
N GLU A 871 35.67 -10.42 -31.59
CA GLU A 871 37.07 -10.73 -31.92
C GLU A 871 38.05 -10.04 -30.94
N MET A 872 37.84 -8.75 -30.68
CA MET A 872 38.67 -7.95 -29.79
C MET A 872 38.70 -8.48 -28.35
N LEU A 873 37.58 -9.00 -27.84
CA LEU A 873 37.46 -9.56 -26.50
C LEU A 873 37.91 -11.03 -26.40
N GLY A 874 38.53 -11.59 -27.45
CA GLY A 874 39.04 -12.97 -27.44
C GLY A 874 37.99 -14.03 -27.79
N ARG A 875 36.96 -13.65 -28.56
CA ARG A 875 35.85 -14.49 -29.03
C ARG A 875 35.18 -15.29 -27.90
N PRO A 876 34.68 -14.66 -26.82
CA PRO A 876 33.97 -15.39 -25.76
C PRO A 876 32.71 -16.07 -26.33
N THR A 877 32.22 -17.13 -25.66
CA THR A 877 30.86 -17.60 -25.90
C THR A 877 29.89 -16.50 -25.51
N LYS A 878 28.87 -16.26 -26.33
CA LYS A 878 27.96 -15.11 -26.18
C LYS A 878 26.59 -15.58 -25.78
N VAL A 879 26.32 -15.59 -24.49
CA VAL A 879 25.01 -15.86 -23.89
C VAL A 879 24.91 -15.01 -22.63
N THR A 880 23.72 -14.78 -22.07
CA THR A 880 23.62 -13.86 -20.93
C THR A 880 24.50 -14.30 -19.74
N PRO A 881 25.40 -13.44 -19.22
CA PRO A 881 25.53 -12.01 -19.49
C PRO A 881 26.68 -11.62 -20.46
N SER A 882 27.50 -12.55 -20.95
CA SER A 882 28.62 -12.24 -21.87
C SER A 882 28.15 -11.64 -23.21
N SER A 883 26.97 -12.04 -23.71
CA SER A 883 26.38 -11.42 -24.91
C SER A 883 26.03 -9.94 -24.70
N LYS A 884 25.68 -9.55 -23.47
CA LYS A 884 25.45 -8.15 -23.10
C LYS A 884 26.75 -7.36 -23.05
N VAL A 885 27.83 -7.94 -22.51
CA VAL A 885 29.15 -7.29 -22.47
C VAL A 885 29.59 -6.85 -23.87
N VAL A 886 29.49 -7.76 -24.84
CA VAL A 886 29.81 -7.47 -26.25
C VAL A 886 28.86 -6.41 -26.82
N GLY A 887 27.57 -6.49 -26.47
CA GLY A 887 26.53 -5.56 -26.94
C GLY A 887 26.69 -4.14 -26.43
N ASP A 888 26.92 -3.98 -25.12
CA ASP A 888 27.10 -2.67 -24.48
C ASP A 888 28.30 -1.93 -25.09
N LEU A 889 29.41 -2.63 -25.34
CA LEU A 889 30.58 -2.03 -25.98
C LEU A 889 30.32 -1.71 -27.45
N ALA A 890 29.67 -2.60 -28.20
CA ALA A 890 29.33 -2.35 -29.60
C ALA A 890 28.42 -1.12 -29.76
N LEU A 891 27.39 -0.99 -28.92
CA LEU A 891 26.51 0.17 -28.87
C LEU A 891 27.27 1.46 -28.51
N TYR A 892 28.12 1.40 -27.49
CA TYR A 892 28.95 2.53 -27.08
C TYR A 892 29.84 3.01 -28.23
N LEU A 893 30.57 2.11 -28.89
CA LEU A 893 31.49 2.45 -29.98
C LEU A 893 30.75 3.09 -31.17
N VAL A 894 29.59 2.55 -31.55
CA VAL A 894 28.76 3.14 -32.63
C VAL A 894 28.19 4.50 -32.23
N GLY A 895 27.71 4.63 -31.00
CA GLY A 895 27.20 5.90 -30.47
C GLY A 895 28.26 6.99 -30.43
N ALA A 896 29.49 6.64 -30.02
CA ALA A 896 30.62 7.54 -29.93
C ALA A 896 31.35 7.76 -31.28
N GLY A 897 31.00 7.01 -32.33
CA GLY A 897 31.68 7.07 -33.63
C GLY A 897 33.13 6.59 -33.58
N VAL A 898 33.44 5.62 -32.72
CA VAL A 898 34.78 5.09 -32.48
C VAL A 898 34.99 3.80 -33.25
N ASP A 899 36.11 3.68 -33.97
CA ASP A 899 36.49 2.42 -34.62
C ASP A 899 36.97 1.41 -33.56
N PRO A 900 36.51 0.14 -33.59
CA PRO A 900 36.93 -0.89 -32.64
C PRO A 900 38.44 -1.10 -32.56
N LYS A 901 39.19 -0.91 -33.66
CA LYS A 901 40.66 -1.05 -33.66
C LYS A 901 41.32 0.12 -32.93
N ASP A 902 40.79 1.32 -33.08
CA ASP A 902 41.26 2.50 -32.36
C ASP A 902 41.01 2.36 -30.86
N PHE A 903 39.84 1.83 -30.47
CA PHE A 903 39.55 1.48 -29.08
C PHE A 903 40.51 0.40 -28.55
N ALA A 904 40.75 -0.66 -29.32
CA ALA A 904 41.63 -1.75 -28.89
C ALA A 904 43.09 -1.32 -28.67
N ALA A 905 43.59 -0.39 -29.50
CA ALA A 905 44.95 0.12 -29.41
C ALA A 905 45.17 0.96 -28.14
N ASP A 906 44.19 1.78 -27.76
CA ASP A 906 44.22 2.69 -26.61
C ASP A 906 42.84 2.82 -25.94
N PRO A 907 42.41 1.83 -25.12
CA PRO A 907 41.09 1.84 -24.51
C PRO A 907 40.96 2.90 -23.40
N GLN A 908 42.06 3.47 -22.91
CA GLN A 908 42.02 4.51 -21.87
C GLN A 908 41.56 5.88 -22.39
N LYS A 909 41.62 6.08 -23.71
CA LYS A 909 41.13 7.30 -24.36
C LYS A 909 39.60 7.44 -24.31
N TYR A 910 38.89 6.35 -24.02
CA TYR A 910 37.43 6.27 -24.09
C TYR A 910 36.85 5.81 -22.75
N ASP A 911 35.57 6.12 -22.55
CA ASP A 911 34.81 5.52 -21.46
C ASP A 911 34.57 4.04 -21.78
N ILE A 912 34.67 3.19 -20.76
CA ILE A 912 34.49 1.74 -20.91
C ILE A 912 33.27 1.35 -20.08
N PRO A 913 32.24 0.71 -20.67
CA PRO A 913 31.08 0.25 -19.93
C PRO A 913 31.48 -0.66 -18.74
N ASP A 914 30.79 -0.51 -17.61
CA ASP A 914 31.09 -1.28 -16.39
C ASP A 914 31.00 -2.80 -16.62
N SER A 915 30.09 -3.25 -17.48
CA SER A 915 29.95 -4.67 -17.85
C SER A 915 31.20 -5.22 -18.52
N VAL A 916 31.89 -4.40 -19.32
CA VAL A 916 33.17 -4.76 -19.97
C VAL A 916 34.30 -4.77 -18.96
N ILE A 917 34.35 -3.80 -18.04
CA ILE A 917 35.36 -3.78 -16.97
C ILE A 917 35.21 -5.00 -16.06
N ALA A 918 33.99 -5.33 -15.65
CA ALA A 918 33.68 -6.51 -14.85
C ALA A 918 34.09 -7.81 -15.57
N PHE A 919 33.76 -7.92 -16.86
CA PHE A 919 34.22 -9.04 -17.68
C PHE A 919 35.75 -9.13 -17.71
N LEU A 920 36.46 -8.04 -18.03
CA LEU A 920 37.92 -8.03 -18.08
C LEU A 920 38.59 -8.31 -16.72
N ARG A 921 37.90 -8.07 -15.60
CA ARG A 921 38.38 -8.48 -14.26
C ARG A 921 38.26 -9.98 -14.02
N GLY A 922 37.49 -10.69 -14.83
CA GLY A 922 37.22 -12.13 -14.68
C GLY A 922 36.02 -12.43 -13.79
N GLU A 923 35.15 -11.45 -13.54
CA GLU A 923 33.96 -11.62 -12.70
C GLU A 923 32.94 -12.60 -13.30
N LEU A 924 33.03 -12.90 -14.61
CA LEU A 924 32.21 -13.89 -15.31
C LEU A 924 32.91 -15.26 -15.49
N GLY A 925 34.08 -15.46 -14.89
CA GLY A 925 34.93 -16.62 -15.17
C GLY A 925 35.95 -16.35 -16.27
N THR A 926 36.61 -17.42 -16.76
CA THR A 926 37.65 -17.30 -17.79
C THR A 926 37.10 -17.72 -19.17
N PRO A 927 37.24 -16.89 -20.22
CA PRO A 927 36.74 -17.24 -21.55
C PRO A 927 37.55 -18.41 -22.16
N PRO A 928 36.93 -19.22 -23.04
CA PRO A 928 37.59 -20.38 -23.66
C PRO A 928 38.93 -20.07 -24.35
N GLY A 929 39.04 -18.88 -24.98
CA GLY A 929 40.24 -18.43 -25.67
C GLY A 929 41.34 -17.84 -24.78
N GLY A 930 41.11 -17.74 -23.47
CA GLY A 930 41.92 -16.95 -22.56
C GLY A 930 41.72 -15.44 -22.76
N TRP A 931 42.47 -14.63 -22.00
CA TRP A 931 42.30 -13.18 -21.99
C TRP A 931 43.13 -12.47 -23.08
N PRO A 932 42.60 -11.44 -23.74
CA PRO A 932 43.38 -10.53 -24.57
C PRO A 932 44.24 -9.62 -23.69
N GLU A 933 45.39 -10.14 -23.23
CA GLU A 933 46.21 -9.51 -22.17
C GLU A 933 46.62 -8.06 -22.47
N GLU A 934 46.94 -7.72 -23.72
CA GLU A 934 47.29 -6.34 -24.06
C GLU A 934 46.11 -5.37 -23.83
N LEU A 935 44.93 -5.73 -24.32
CA LEU A 935 43.70 -4.95 -24.13
C LEU A 935 43.31 -4.90 -22.65
N ARG A 936 43.30 -6.06 -21.99
CA ARG A 936 42.92 -6.23 -20.58
C ARG A 936 43.79 -5.36 -19.67
N ASN A 937 45.11 -5.42 -19.83
CA ASN A 937 46.04 -4.66 -19.00
C ASN A 937 45.87 -3.15 -19.20
N LYS A 938 45.72 -2.68 -20.45
CA LYS A 938 45.47 -1.24 -20.74
C LYS A 938 44.11 -0.78 -20.19
N ALA A 939 43.06 -1.57 -20.38
CA ALA A 939 41.71 -1.28 -19.94
C ALA A 939 41.55 -1.35 -18.41
N LEU A 940 42.43 -2.02 -17.66
CA LEU A 940 42.36 -2.06 -16.20
C LEU A 940 43.39 -1.16 -15.50
N ALA A 941 44.44 -0.73 -16.21
CA ALA A 941 45.48 0.11 -15.63
C ALA A 941 44.92 1.40 -14.99
N GLY A 942 45.32 1.66 -13.75
CA GLY A 942 44.87 2.82 -12.96
C GLY A 942 43.47 2.68 -12.33
N ARG A 943 42.71 1.62 -12.63
CA ARG A 943 41.41 1.34 -12.00
C ARG A 943 41.63 0.55 -10.70
N LYS A 944 40.82 0.85 -9.67
CA LYS A 944 40.87 0.12 -8.38
C LYS A 944 40.60 -1.37 -8.61
N GLU A 945 41.28 -2.22 -7.83
CA GLU A 945 40.96 -3.66 -7.77
C GLU A 945 39.53 -3.86 -7.28
N SER A 946 38.90 -4.95 -7.74
CA SER A 946 37.56 -5.32 -7.29
C SER A 946 37.61 -5.79 -5.84
N LYS A 947 36.54 -5.51 -5.07
CA LYS A 947 36.26 -6.23 -3.83
C LYS A 947 35.93 -7.69 -4.15
N ASP A 948 36.01 -8.56 -3.14
CA ASP A 948 35.62 -9.97 -3.23
C ASP A 948 34.32 -10.14 -4.03
N THR A 949 34.34 -11.09 -4.98
CA THR A 949 33.25 -11.24 -5.96
C THR A 949 31.96 -11.78 -5.35
N LEU A 950 32.02 -12.46 -4.20
CA LEU A 950 30.84 -13.06 -3.55
C LEU A 950 30.16 -12.05 -2.63
N ALA A 951 28.84 -11.91 -2.77
CA ALA A 951 28.05 -11.11 -1.85
C ALA A 951 28.03 -11.74 -0.44
N GLU A 952 28.11 -10.90 0.59
CA GLU A 952 27.92 -11.34 1.98
C GLU A 952 26.46 -11.77 2.20
N LEU A 953 26.27 -12.87 2.93
CA LEU A 953 24.96 -13.35 3.36
C LEU A 953 24.79 -13.05 4.86
N PRO A 954 23.93 -12.10 5.26
CA PRO A 954 23.62 -11.83 6.65
C PRO A 954 23.11 -13.07 7.39
N ALA A 955 23.38 -13.17 8.70
CA ALA A 955 22.96 -14.32 9.51
C ALA A 955 21.44 -14.49 9.58
N GLU A 956 20.69 -13.38 9.57
CA GLU A 956 19.23 -13.36 9.49
C GLU A 956 18.71 -13.97 8.19
N ASP A 957 19.33 -13.60 7.05
CA ASP A 957 18.97 -14.11 5.72
C ASP A 957 19.31 -15.59 5.60
N ALA A 958 20.44 -16.02 6.16
CA ALA A 958 20.81 -17.42 6.23
C ALA A 958 19.78 -18.25 7.03
N ALA A 959 19.26 -17.72 8.14
CA ALA A 959 18.22 -18.37 8.92
C ALA A 959 16.88 -18.41 8.18
N ALA A 960 16.50 -17.31 7.51
CA ALA A 960 15.27 -17.23 6.72
C ALA A 960 15.28 -18.16 5.50
N LEU A 961 16.44 -18.39 4.87
CA LEU A 961 16.58 -19.38 3.79
C LEU A 961 16.34 -20.83 4.24
N ALA A 962 16.48 -21.11 5.54
CA ALA A 962 16.20 -22.44 6.11
C ALA A 962 14.71 -22.62 6.50
N ASP A 963 13.95 -21.53 6.57
CA ASP A 963 12.53 -21.55 6.94
C ASP A 963 11.63 -21.50 5.70
N GLN A 964 10.75 -22.50 5.59
CA GLN A 964 9.83 -22.65 4.47
C GLN A 964 8.83 -21.48 4.33
N ALA A 965 8.50 -20.79 5.43
CA ALA A 965 7.58 -19.66 5.39
C ALA A 965 8.22 -18.39 4.77
N THR A 966 9.54 -18.26 4.84
CA THR A 966 10.26 -17.02 4.49
C THR A 966 11.26 -17.18 3.35
N VAL A 967 11.58 -18.41 2.95
CA VAL A 967 12.57 -18.71 1.90
C VAL A 967 12.30 -17.99 0.58
N ARG A 968 11.05 -17.98 0.08
CA ARG A 968 10.71 -17.38 -1.24
C ARG A 968 10.96 -15.88 -1.27
N GLY A 969 10.37 -15.14 -0.33
CA GLY A 969 10.58 -13.69 -0.25
C GLY A 969 12.03 -13.31 0.04
N THR A 970 12.77 -14.16 0.76
CA THR A 970 14.21 -13.98 0.97
C THR A 970 14.99 -14.19 -0.33
N LEU A 971 14.68 -15.24 -1.10
CA LEU A 971 15.29 -15.48 -2.42
C LEU A 971 14.99 -14.34 -3.41
N ASP A 972 13.76 -13.83 -3.43
CA ASP A 972 13.37 -12.69 -4.28
C ASP A 972 14.20 -11.45 -3.96
N ARG A 973 14.31 -11.10 -2.68
CA ARG A 973 15.10 -9.94 -2.22
C ARG A 973 16.59 -10.12 -2.46
N LEU A 974 17.14 -11.32 -2.23
CA LEU A 974 18.56 -11.58 -2.44
C LEU A 974 18.90 -11.56 -3.94
N LEU A 975 18.18 -12.30 -4.76
CA LEU A 975 18.50 -12.45 -6.18
C LEU A 975 18.13 -11.21 -6.99
N PHE A 976 17.08 -10.48 -6.59
CA PHE A 976 16.52 -9.33 -7.28
C PHE A 976 15.96 -8.26 -6.31
N PRO A 977 16.80 -7.56 -5.54
CA PRO A 977 16.35 -6.63 -4.50
C PRO A 977 15.45 -5.50 -5.04
N LYS A 978 15.84 -4.90 -6.17
CA LYS A 978 15.07 -3.81 -6.79
C LYS A 978 13.73 -4.31 -7.37
N PRO A 979 13.68 -5.35 -8.22
CA PRO A 979 12.40 -5.92 -8.67
C PRO A 979 11.48 -6.37 -7.54
N ALA A 980 12.02 -6.98 -6.46
CA ALA A 980 11.23 -7.38 -5.31
C ALA A 980 10.59 -6.17 -4.60
N GLN A 981 11.37 -5.08 -4.43
CA GLN A 981 10.87 -3.83 -3.88
C GLN A 981 9.79 -3.19 -4.78
N GLU A 982 10.03 -3.10 -6.09
CA GLU A 982 9.07 -2.56 -7.07
C GLU A 982 7.77 -3.38 -7.09
N PHE A 983 7.86 -4.71 -7.00
CA PHE A 983 6.70 -5.61 -6.90
C PHE A 983 5.91 -5.39 -5.61
N SER A 984 6.58 -5.30 -4.45
CA SER A 984 5.92 -5.01 -3.17
C SER A 984 5.23 -3.65 -3.17
N GLU A 985 5.88 -2.65 -3.76
CA GLU A 985 5.31 -1.30 -3.89
C GLU A 985 4.09 -1.27 -4.81
N HIS A 986 4.15 -1.97 -5.95
CA HIS A 986 2.99 -2.14 -6.83
C HIS A 986 1.82 -2.82 -6.10
N ARG A 987 2.08 -3.91 -5.36
CA ARG A 987 1.04 -4.61 -4.60
C ARG A 987 0.44 -3.74 -3.50
N ARG A 988 1.25 -2.88 -2.87
CA ARG A 988 0.81 -1.88 -1.88
C ARG A 988 -0.11 -0.84 -2.51
N GLN A 989 0.24 -0.32 -3.69
CA GLN A 989 -0.50 0.74 -4.35
C GLN A 989 -1.77 0.24 -5.07
N PHE A 990 -1.67 -0.88 -5.78
CA PHE A 990 -2.67 -1.34 -6.75
C PHE A 990 -3.32 -2.68 -6.39
N GLY A 991 -2.89 -3.32 -5.30
CA GLY A 991 -3.39 -4.65 -4.92
C GLY A 991 -2.82 -5.75 -5.80
N ASP A 992 -3.46 -6.92 -5.76
CA ASP A 992 -3.06 -8.10 -6.52
C ASP A 992 -3.65 -8.08 -7.95
N THR A 993 -2.87 -7.52 -8.88
CA THR A 993 -3.24 -7.44 -10.30
C THR A 993 -3.17 -8.78 -11.04
N THR A 994 -2.72 -9.87 -10.40
CA THR A 994 -2.59 -11.19 -11.06
C THR A 994 -3.93 -11.74 -11.52
N LYS A 995 -5.05 -11.37 -10.86
CA LYS A 995 -6.41 -11.83 -11.21
C LYS A 995 -7.03 -11.07 -12.39
N LEU A 996 -6.41 -10.00 -12.86
CA LEU A 996 -6.86 -9.29 -14.06
C LEU A 996 -6.62 -10.13 -15.33
N GLY A 997 -7.54 -10.03 -16.28
CA GLY A 997 -7.31 -10.51 -17.64
C GLY A 997 -6.19 -9.72 -18.32
N ASP A 998 -5.45 -10.36 -19.23
CA ASP A 998 -4.28 -9.74 -19.90
C ASP A 998 -4.63 -8.43 -20.62
N ALA A 999 -5.83 -8.35 -21.19
CA ALA A 999 -6.25 -7.16 -21.90
C ALA A 999 -6.58 -6.00 -20.95
N GLU A 1000 -7.16 -6.29 -19.79
CA GLU A 1000 -7.42 -5.32 -18.72
C GLU A 1000 -6.12 -4.86 -18.06
N PHE A 1001 -5.17 -5.78 -17.85
CA PHE A 1001 -3.85 -5.47 -17.33
C PHE A 1001 -3.06 -4.54 -18.27
N LEU A 1002 -2.97 -4.91 -19.56
CA LEU A 1002 -2.14 -4.18 -20.52
C LEU A 1002 -2.77 -2.86 -21.01
N TYR A 1003 -4.10 -2.79 -21.08
CA TYR A 1003 -4.80 -1.70 -21.77
C TYR A 1003 -5.95 -1.05 -21.00
N GLY A 1004 -6.26 -1.54 -19.78
CA GLY A 1004 -7.33 -0.99 -18.97
C GLY A 1004 -8.74 -1.30 -19.51
N LEU A 1005 -9.67 -0.41 -19.20
CA LEU A 1005 -11.10 -0.55 -19.48
C LEU A 1005 -11.47 0.04 -20.85
N VAL A 1006 -12.59 -0.43 -21.38
CA VAL A 1006 -13.18 0.09 -22.63
C VAL A 1006 -14.47 0.82 -22.29
N GLU A 1007 -14.62 2.05 -22.77
CA GLU A 1007 -15.79 2.88 -22.52
C GLU A 1007 -17.08 2.17 -22.99
N GLY A 1008 -18.11 2.21 -22.14
CA GLY A 1008 -19.41 1.58 -22.39
C GLY A 1008 -19.44 0.05 -22.28
N LYS A 1009 -18.30 -0.62 -22.07
CA LYS A 1009 -18.23 -2.08 -21.93
C LYS A 1009 -18.22 -2.50 -20.46
N GLU A 1010 -19.15 -3.38 -20.09
CA GLU A 1010 -19.10 -4.07 -18.80
C GLU A 1010 -18.01 -5.14 -18.78
N THR A 1011 -17.22 -5.13 -17.73
CA THR A 1011 -16.11 -6.05 -17.50
C THR A 1011 -16.25 -6.67 -16.12
N VAL A 1012 -16.15 -8.00 -16.05
CA VAL A 1012 -16.18 -8.74 -14.78
C VAL A 1012 -14.74 -8.82 -14.27
N ILE A 1013 -14.51 -8.23 -13.09
CA ILE A 1013 -13.19 -8.15 -12.46
C ILE A 1013 -13.19 -9.01 -11.21
N HIS A 1014 -12.29 -9.99 -11.16
CA HIS A 1014 -12.03 -10.80 -9.99
C HIS A 1014 -10.87 -10.18 -9.19
N THR A 1015 -11.00 -10.14 -7.87
CA THR A 1015 -9.96 -9.62 -6.95
C THR A 1015 -9.51 -10.73 -6.01
N ALA A 1016 -8.30 -10.63 -5.48
CA ALA A 1016 -7.83 -11.56 -4.46
C ALA A 1016 -8.71 -11.49 -3.20
N GLY A 1017 -8.86 -12.61 -2.50
CA GLY A 1017 -9.62 -12.69 -1.25
C GLY A 1017 -11.15 -12.58 -1.37
N SER A 1018 -11.72 -12.36 -2.57
CA SER A 1018 -13.16 -12.29 -2.80
C SER A 1018 -13.64 -13.33 -3.81
N ASN A 1019 -14.67 -14.10 -3.44
CA ASN A 1019 -15.40 -14.98 -4.37
C ASN A 1019 -16.46 -14.23 -5.20
N VAL A 1020 -16.74 -12.98 -4.86
CA VAL A 1020 -17.73 -12.15 -5.56
C VAL A 1020 -16.97 -11.18 -6.46
N PRO A 1021 -17.08 -11.30 -7.80
CA PRO A 1021 -16.45 -10.36 -8.71
C PRO A 1021 -17.13 -9.00 -8.69
N MET A 1022 -16.39 -7.97 -9.10
CA MET A 1022 -16.95 -6.67 -9.42
C MET A 1022 -17.40 -6.62 -10.87
N ILE A 1023 -18.56 -6.01 -11.11
CA ILE A 1023 -18.99 -5.63 -12.46
C ILE A 1023 -18.61 -4.16 -12.64
N VAL A 1024 -17.65 -3.89 -13.53
CA VAL A 1024 -17.10 -2.56 -13.78
C VAL A 1024 -17.43 -2.13 -15.20
N ARG A 1025 -18.03 -0.95 -15.35
CA ARG A 1025 -18.21 -0.28 -16.64
C ARG A 1025 -17.53 1.08 -16.59
N LEU A 1026 -16.67 1.37 -17.55
CA LEU A 1026 -16.15 2.73 -17.74
C LEU A 1026 -17.25 3.57 -18.39
N ASP A 1027 -17.75 4.57 -17.69
CA ASP A 1027 -18.78 5.48 -18.20
C ASP A 1027 -18.17 6.68 -18.94
N ALA A 1028 -17.08 7.26 -18.43
CA ALA A 1028 -16.39 8.38 -19.09
C ALA A 1028 -14.96 8.59 -18.56
N VAL A 1029 -14.10 9.21 -19.38
CA VAL A 1029 -12.82 9.78 -18.96
C VAL A 1029 -12.86 11.28 -19.26
N GLY A 1030 -12.72 12.11 -18.22
CA GLY A 1030 -12.74 13.56 -18.34
C GLY A 1030 -11.47 14.15 -18.99
N GLU A 1031 -11.55 15.42 -19.34
CA GLU A 1031 -10.38 16.21 -19.74
C GLU A 1031 -9.44 16.46 -18.55
N PRO A 1032 -8.13 16.65 -18.80
CA PRO A 1032 -7.18 16.91 -17.74
C PRO A 1032 -7.37 18.34 -17.20
N ASP A 1033 -7.29 18.51 -15.88
CA ASP A 1033 -7.27 19.82 -15.24
C ASP A 1033 -5.89 20.51 -15.36
N GLU A 1034 -5.71 21.67 -14.73
CA GLU A 1034 -4.45 22.44 -14.76
C GLU A 1034 -3.25 21.70 -14.13
N LYS A 1035 -3.52 20.74 -13.24
CA LYS A 1035 -2.53 19.83 -12.64
C LYS A 1035 -2.31 18.59 -13.51
N GLY A 1036 -3.03 18.48 -14.62
CA GLY A 1036 -3.04 17.35 -15.52
C GLY A 1036 -3.70 16.10 -14.92
N MET A 1037 -4.66 16.26 -14.02
CA MET A 1037 -5.47 15.18 -13.46
C MET A 1037 -6.76 15.00 -14.26
N ARG A 1038 -7.12 13.76 -14.60
CA ARG A 1038 -8.39 13.39 -15.23
C ARG A 1038 -9.32 12.72 -14.24
N ASN A 1039 -10.61 13.02 -14.34
CA ASN A 1039 -11.64 12.30 -13.61
C ASN A 1039 -12.15 11.11 -14.45
N VAL A 1040 -11.88 9.89 -13.99
CA VAL A 1040 -12.36 8.64 -14.58
C VAL A 1040 -13.62 8.22 -13.84
N VAL A 1041 -14.73 8.09 -14.56
CA VAL A 1041 -16.03 7.73 -13.98
C VAL A 1041 -16.34 6.28 -14.34
N CYS A 1042 -16.35 5.43 -13.32
CA CYS A 1042 -16.73 4.02 -13.45
C CYS A 1042 -18.09 3.77 -12.78
N ASN A 1043 -18.87 2.85 -13.33
CA ASN A 1043 -19.96 2.20 -12.62
C ASN A 1043 -19.44 0.85 -12.09
N VAL A 1044 -19.47 0.66 -10.76
CA VAL A 1044 -19.00 -0.54 -10.09
C VAL A 1044 -20.14 -1.13 -9.28
N ASN A 1045 -20.59 -2.32 -9.65
CA ASN A 1045 -21.73 -3.00 -9.01
C ASN A 1045 -22.99 -2.12 -8.91
N GLY A 1046 -23.26 -1.30 -9.93
CA GLY A 1046 -24.38 -0.38 -9.97
C GLY A 1046 -24.12 1.00 -9.34
N GLN A 1047 -22.93 1.23 -8.77
CA GLN A 1047 -22.58 2.48 -8.08
C GLN A 1047 -21.57 3.30 -8.88
N ILE A 1048 -21.78 4.62 -8.94
CA ILE A 1048 -20.84 5.53 -9.59
C ILE A 1048 -19.61 5.71 -8.69
N ARG A 1049 -18.42 5.55 -9.28
CA ARG A 1049 -17.10 5.66 -8.67
C ARG A 1049 -16.24 6.62 -9.49
N PRO A 1050 -16.11 7.89 -9.08
CA PRO A 1050 -15.13 8.81 -9.65
C PRO A 1050 -13.73 8.50 -9.12
N ILE A 1051 -12.75 8.46 -10.01
CA ILE A 1051 -11.34 8.16 -9.71
C ILE A 1051 -10.50 9.24 -10.36
N LEU A 1052 -9.62 9.88 -9.59
CA LEU A 1052 -8.75 10.93 -10.11
C LEU A 1052 -7.40 10.33 -10.52
N VAL A 1053 -7.04 10.46 -11.79
CA VAL A 1053 -5.84 9.85 -12.37
C VAL A 1053 -4.94 10.91 -12.98
N ARG A 1054 -3.65 10.88 -12.69
CA ARG A 1054 -2.67 11.76 -13.34
C ARG A 1054 -2.43 11.33 -14.78
N ASP A 1055 -2.70 12.21 -15.74
CA ASP A 1055 -2.37 12.00 -17.15
C ASP A 1055 -0.90 12.37 -17.42
N ARG A 1056 -0.04 11.36 -17.49
CA ARG A 1056 1.41 11.51 -17.66
C ARG A 1056 1.80 12.14 -19.02
N ASN A 1057 0.86 12.29 -19.96
CA ASN A 1057 1.10 12.93 -21.25
C ASN A 1057 0.84 14.45 -21.25
N VAL A 1058 0.27 14.99 -20.16
CA VAL A 1058 0.02 16.44 -20.01
C VAL A 1058 1.00 17.02 -19.01
N GLU A 1059 1.79 18.01 -19.44
CA GLU A 1059 2.64 18.81 -18.54
C GLU A 1059 1.76 19.58 -17.56
N SER A 1060 2.07 19.47 -16.26
CA SER A 1060 1.37 20.25 -15.23
C SER A 1060 1.71 21.72 -15.42
N ILE A 1061 0.71 22.58 -15.58
CA ILE A 1061 0.90 24.04 -15.73
C ILE A 1061 1.20 24.67 -14.36
N THR A 1062 0.83 23.99 -13.28
CA THR A 1062 1.21 24.32 -11.91
C THR A 1062 2.51 23.62 -11.51
N ALA A 1063 3.50 24.36 -11.00
CA ALA A 1063 4.70 23.76 -10.42
C ALA A 1063 4.31 22.89 -9.21
N SER A 1064 4.60 21.59 -9.24
CA SER A 1064 4.49 20.74 -8.07
C SER A 1064 5.56 21.16 -7.06
N ALA A 1065 5.21 21.20 -5.77
CA ALA A 1065 6.18 21.44 -4.72
C ALA A 1065 7.31 20.38 -4.80
N GLU A 1066 8.56 20.83 -4.70
CA GLU A 1066 9.73 19.95 -4.68
C GLU A 1066 9.62 19.00 -3.48
N LYS A 1067 9.89 17.70 -3.63
CA LYS A 1067 9.86 16.73 -2.51
C LYS A 1067 11.23 16.59 -1.86
N ALA A 1068 11.26 16.37 -0.55
CA ALA A 1068 12.49 16.08 0.17
C ALA A 1068 13.02 14.68 -0.16
N ASP A 1069 14.34 14.53 -0.28
CA ASP A 1069 14.99 13.25 -0.45
C ASP A 1069 15.20 12.62 0.93
N ALA A 1070 14.49 11.52 1.20
CA ALA A 1070 14.55 10.83 2.48
C ALA A 1070 15.94 10.28 2.83
N SER A 1071 16.82 10.10 1.83
CA SER A 1071 18.20 9.67 2.05
C SER A 1071 19.14 10.84 2.40
N ASN A 1072 18.69 12.08 2.22
CA ASN A 1072 19.47 13.28 2.51
C ASN A 1072 19.02 13.94 3.83
N VAL A 1073 19.83 13.74 4.87
CA VAL A 1073 19.58 14.31 6.21
C VAL A 1073 19.55 15.84 6.25
N GLY A 1074 20.09 16.53 5.25
CA GLY A 1074 20.04 18.00 5.13
C GLY A 1074 18.71 18.52 4.56
N HIS A 1075 17.84 17.65 4.03
CA HIS A 1075 16.53 18.06 3.51
C HIS A 1075 15.52 18.13 4.64
N VAL A 1076 15.00 19.32 4.92
CA VAL A 1076 13.92 19.52 5.89
C VAL A 1076 12.58 19.46 5.17
N ALA A 1077 11.81 18.42 5.46
CA ALA A 1077 10.52 18.16 4.83
C ALA A 1077 9.34 18.70 5.65
N ALA A 1078 8.25 19.02 4.96
CA ALA A 1078 6.95 19.21 5.54
C ALA A 1078 6.49 17.88 6.18
N PRO A 1079 6.23 17.85 7.49
CA PRO A 1079 5.89 16.61 8.17
C PRO A 1079 4.50 16.10 7.80
N PHE A 1080 3.61 16.97 7.32
CA PHE A 1080 2.23 16.69 6.92
C PHE A 1080 1.69 17.87 6.11
N SER A 1081 0.47 17.72 5.56
CA SER A 1081 -0.19 18.78 4.81
C SER A 1081 -0.66 19.92 5.71
N GLY A 1082 -0.39 21.16 5.33
CA GLY A 1082 -0.71 22.35 6.13
C GLY A 1082 -0.21 23.62 5.48
N VAL A 1083 -0.35 24.77 6.15
CA VAL A 1083 0.27 26.02 5.70
C VAL A 1083 1.58 26.18 6.46
N VAL A 1084 2.71 26.15 5.75
CA VAL A 1084 4.04 26.32 6.34
C VAL A 1084 4.51 27.76 6.18
N THR A 1085 5.01 28.32 7.27
CA THR A 1085 5.77 29.57 7.29
C THR A 1085 7.19 29.28 7.76
N VAL A 1086 8.18 29.45 6.88
CA VAL A 1086 9.60 29.30 7.23
C VAL A 1086 10.06 30.51 8.04
N THR A 1087 10.75 30.28 9.16
CA THR A 1087 11.12 31.33 10.14
C THR A 1087 12.60 31.69 10.12
N VAL A 1088 13.37 31.10 9.19
CA VAL A 1088 14.82 31.32 9.02
C VAL A 1088 15.12 31.85 7.61
N GLU A 1089 16.35 32.32 7.38
CA GLU A 1089 16.82 32.83 6.09
C GLU A 1089 18.00 32.00 5.55
N PRO A 1090 18.28 31.99 4.24
CA PRO A 1090 19.49 31.38 3.71
C PRO A 1090 20.74 32.04 4.32
N GLY A 1091 21.69 31.22 4.80
CA GLY A 1091 22.89 31.63 5.53
C GLY A 1091 22.76 31.54 7.05
N THR A 1092 21.57 31.27 7.61
CA THR A 1092 21.39 31.06 9.05
C THR A 1092 22.07 29.76 9.50
N LYS A 1093 22.91 29.84 10.55
CA LYS A 1093 23.44 28.67 11.25
C LYS A 1093 22.37 28.10 12.18
N VAL A 1094 22.13 26.80 12.08
CA VAL A 1094 21.15 26.07 12.90
C VAL A 1094 21.81 24.82 13.48
N ALA A 1095 21.45 24.48 14.72
CA ALA A 1095 21.76 23.19 15.33
C ALA A 1095 20.57 22.23 15.17
N ALA A 1096 20.84 20.92 15.19
CA ALA A 1096 19.78 19.92 15.17
C ALA A 1096 18.79 20.16 16.32
N GLY A 1097 17.51 20.27 15.98
CA GLY A 1097 16.44 20.61 16.92
C GLY A 1097 16.01 22.08 16.93
N ASP A 1098 16.80 23.00 16.38
CA ASP A 1098 16.44 24.42 16.31
C ASP A 1098 15.17 24.64 15.46
N PRO A 1099 14.27 25.54 15.85
CA PRO A 1099 13.05 25.84 15.10
C PRO A 1099 13.37 26.55 13.77
N VAL A 1100 12.93 25.98 12.65
CA VAL A 1100 13.20 26.53 11.31
C VAL A 1100 11.94 26.90 10.51
N ALA A 1101 10.78 26.31 10.85
CA ALA A 1101 9.50 26.70 10.29
C ALA A 1101 8.36 26.40 11.27
N VAL A 1102 7.20 26.99 11.02
CA VAL A 1102 5.95 26.68 11.72
C VAL A 1102 4.94 26.19 10.69
N ILE A 1103 4.29 25.07 10.97
CA ILE A 1103 3.19 24.55 10.17
C ILE A 1103 1.87 24.73 10.92
N GLU A 1104 0.90 25.35 10.26
CA GLU A 1104 -0.48 25.46 10.73
C GLU A 1104 -1.34 24.42 10.01
N ALA A 1105 -1.91 23.49 10.76
CA ALA A 1105 -2.87 22.51 10.26
C ALA A 1105 -3.87 22.14 11.34
N MET A 1106 -5.15 21.98 10.99
CA MET A 1106 -6.17 21.43 11.90
C MET A 1106 -6.26 22.14 13.28
N LYS A 1107 -6.14 23.47 13.32
CA LYS A 1107 -6.14 24.31 14.56
C LYS A 1107 -4.94 24.10 15.49
N MET A 1108 -3.89 23.46 15.00
CA MET A 1108 -2.64 23.27 15.72
C MET A 1108 -1.49 23.94 14.96
N GLU A 1109 -0.68 24.68 15.69
CA GLU A 1109 0.63 25.10 15.23
C GLU A 1109 1.66 24.08 15.71
N ALA A 1110 2.48 23.59 14.79
CA ALA A 1110 3.61 22.73 15.11
C ALA A 1110 4.91 23.36 14.60
N THR A 1111 5.91 23.35 15.45
CA THR A 1111 7.26 23.77 15.08
C THR A 1111 7.94 22.66 14.29
N ILE A 1112 8.51 23.03 13.14
CA ILE A 1112 9.39 22.19 12.34
C ILE A 1112 10.83 22.56 12.71
N SER A 1113 11.59 21.55 13.13
CA SER A 1113 12.96 21.70 13.59
C SER A 1113 13.98 21.28 12.53
N ALA A 1114 15.19 21.84 12.60
CA ALA A 1114 16.34 21.42 11.83
C ALA A 1114 16.70 19.94 12.11
N THR A 1115 16.96 19.17 11.05
CA THR A 1115 17.29 17.74 11.12
C THR A 1115 18.76 17.47 11.41
N THR A 1116 19.64 18.44 11.15
CA THR A 1116 21.08 18.34 11.33
C THR A 1116 21.69 19.70 11.66
N ASP A 1117 22.93 19.69 12.16
CA ASP A 1117 23.73 20.90 12.36
C ASP A 1117 24.22 21.40 11.00
N GLY A 1118 24.11 22.70 10.72
CA GLY A 1118 24.64 23.23 9.47
C GLY A 1118 24.23 24.66 9.18
N ILE A 1119 24.37 25.05 7.92
CA ILE A 1119 23.93 26.35 7.41
C ILE A 1119 22.76 26.14 6.46
N VAL A 1120 21.68 26.89 6.65
CA VAL A 1120 20.55 26.90 5.72
C VAL A 1120 21.03 27.38 4.36
N GLU A 1121 21.16 26.49 3.38
CA GLU A 1121 21.66 26.80 2.04
C GLU A 1121 20.55 27.40 1.17
N ARG A 1122 19.35 26.84 1.27
CA ARG A 1122 18.24 27.16 0.38
C ARG A 1122 16.90 27.03 1.09
N ILE A 1123 16.01 27.98 0.85
CA ILE A 1123 14.60 27.90 1.25
C ILE A 1123 13.77 27.76 -0.02
N VAL A 1124 12.92 26.73 -0.06
CA VAL A 1124 12.08 26.42 -1.23
C VAL A 1124 10.86 27.34 -1.28
N MET A 1125 10.32 27.71 -0.12
CA MET A 1125 9.08 28.49 0.01
C MET A 1125 9.30 29.70 0.92
N THR A 1126 9.23 30.91 0.36
CA THR A 1126 9.51 32.17 1.06
C THR A 1126 8.26 32.87 1.61
N GLN A 1127 7.07 32.38 1.29
CA GLN A 1127 5.79 32.88 1.78
C GLN A 1127 5.00 31.75 2.47
N PRO A 1128 4.01 32.06 3.33
CA PRO A 1128 3.09 31.07 3.87
C PRO A 1128 2.45 30.27 2.74
N THR A 1129 2.82 29.00 2.61
CA THR A 1129 2.48 28.17 1.45
C THR A 1129 1.81 26.89 1.90
N LYS A 1130 0.77 26.48 1.18
CA LYS A 1130 0.12 25.19 1.41
C LYS A 1130 1.03 24.08 0.87
N VAL A 1131 1.44 23.19 1.76
CA VAL A 1131 2.31 22.04 1.45
C VAL A 1131 1.56 20.74 1.68
N GLU A 1132 2.07 19.67 1.08
CA GLU A 1132 1.73 18.30 1.40
C GLU A 1132 2.86 17.63 2.21
N GLY A 1133 2.55 16.51 2.88
CA GLY A 1133 3.57 15.70 3.52
C GLY A 1133 4.70 15.33 2.54
N GLY A 1134 5.94 15.51 3.00
CA GLY A 1134 7.15 15.22 2.23
C GLY A 1134 7.61 16.33 1.29
N ASP A 1135 6.89 17.44 1.17
CA ASP A 1135 7.38 18.62 0.42
C ASP A 1135 8.65 19.17 1.07
N LEU A 1136 9.64 19.54 0.28
CA LEU A 1136 10.89 20.14 0.74
C LEU A 1136 10.63 21.60 1.13
N LEU A 1137 11.00 21.94 2.37
CA LEU A 1137 10.85 23.29 2.91
C LEU A 1137 12.15 24.08 2.76
N LEU A 1138 13.26 23.47 3.16
CA LEU A 1138 14.61 24.05 3.08
C LEU A 1138 15.70 22.97 3.08
N VAL A 1139 16.91 23.37 2.73
CA VAL A 1139 18.12 22.54 2.68
C VAL A 1139 19.16 23.09 3.67
N ILE A 1140 19.75 22.19 4.46
CA ILE A 1140 20.85 22.44 5.40
C ILE A 1140 22.11 21.77 4.86
N ALA A 1141 23.21 22.53 4.78
CA ALA A 1141 24.51 22.10 4.28
C ALA A 1141 25.58 21.98 5.38
#